data_AF-A0A7G3ZWG1-F1
#
_entry.id   AF-A0A7G3ZWG1-F1
#
_cell.length_a   1.000
_cell.length_b   1.000
_cell.length_c   1.000
_cell.angle_alpha   90.00
_cell.angle_beta   90.00
_cell.angle_gamma   90.00
#
_symmetry.space_group_name_H-M   'P 1'
#
loop_
_entity.id
_entity.type
_entity.pdbx_description
1 polymer ?
#
loop_
_entity_poly.entity_id
_entity_poly.type
_entity_poly.pdbx_seq_one_letter_code
_entity_poly.pdbx_strand_id
1 'polypeptide(L)'
;MIRSEDVFKPDFKGNSDFKGPIVLHMSDQEGFGDVSLGMKIAKFLAKKYPNAPIYVLAREDSVKKISQIEPSFLDGEVYPQIGVVNTTTTHGSVIGRICGKAQLAVETAICEGSLTLHHKNSDCAKIFIGEYGLYEVTPEKEPIYKPPIICLSGNVGVGKDYPGILIESDLKEFSRLSPPAKQNARAKIIDGIESSLKKQILGNWGGDTSSFLAKNSFAFSYYNWPFSYKRAATVFAASNEPGKHANFFVSASTKDDKDKKTLLMLQEPDFQEKLKQLGYTKLVFHIGDSEKPQEIILDRSNPEGREFRVFERNRFTLETTLDLMRLSDVCGVAGDQSLTEAFSLGAVPVPEEWYCQRDIIRQISSTYYEYTAMQKVHENTWRVMDSVDRWAEAGEQIRRRRSSVESVITKFQEEANLYNALDYRLNLEFDKPKQEDIDKYNQSFIETLKVGQKGRKNDKDNAFYIATEIARYYAKWQPSEPLTMSKILDTMNAHVGKRITHIDSISNVTIKEKDCELVSSERSGSFFKRNITHKPSRNKELLTKLHSLQQQHFASGSVETGTQEKSTILKEKLSDIRHPALTEDDLHLAVKYLAGLDIDKLGEKVGFGHTQYVGKTLNTSYHFVEKITPCEDKPIKENKKFTITLESNYSTDERYNVTLSREQVYEFAEKQKELEAQSTYSC
;
A
#
# COMPACT_ATOMS: atom_id res chain seq x y z
N MET A 1 0.27 0.26 16.94
CA MET A 1 0.20 -0.25 15.55
C MET A 1 0.41 0.96 14.66
N ILE A 2 1.21 0.90 13.61
CA ILE A 2 1.37 2.05 12.70
C ILE A 2 0.08 2.14 11.90
N ARG A 3 -0.69 3.22 12.08
CA ARG A 3 -1.84 3.49 11.21
C ARG A 3 -1.34 3.76 9.79
N SER A 4 -2.19 3.55 8.80
CA SER A 4 -1.99 4.09 7.44
C SER A 4 -1.86 5.63 7.41
N GLU A 5 -2.16 6.27 8.54
CA GLU A 5 -1.97 7.70 8.82
C GLU A 5 -0.57 8.03 9.38
N ASP A 6 0.17 7.05 9.90
CA ASP A 6 1.47 7.19 10.60
C ASP A 6 2.68 6.86 9.72
N VAL A 7 2.46 6.29 8.53
CA VAL A 7 3.45 6.35 7.45
C VAL A 7 3.35 7.75 6.89
N PHE A 8 4.30 8.62 7.27
CA PHE A 8 4.48 9.97 6.72
C PHE A 8 3.64 10.20 5.47
N LYS A 9 2.45 10.80 5.61
CA LYS A 9 1.96 11.68 4.55
C LYS A 9 3.15 12.62 4.32
N PRO A 10 3.61 12.84 3.08
CA PRO A 10 4.56 13.91 2.83
C PRO A 10 3.98 15.11 3.56
N ASP A 11 4.74 15.68 4.50
CA ASP A 11 4.26 16.81 5.26
C ASP A 11 4.24 17.98 4.27
N PHE A 12 3.19 18.04 3.44
CA PHE A 12 2.86 19.15 2.56
C PHE A 12 2.47 20.39 3.39
N LYS A 13 2.69 20.39 4.71
CA LYS A 13 2.59 21.56 5.59
C LYS A 13 3.63 22.62 5.29
N GLY A 14 4.69 22.29 4.55
CA GLY A 14 5.34 23.31 3.71
C GLY A 14 4.44 23.55 2.51
N ASN A 15 3.58 24.56 2.56
CA ASN A 15 2.83 25.01 1.39
C ASN A 15 3.81 25.09 0.22
N SER A 16 3.63 24.25 -0.80
CA SER A 16 4.39 24.44 -2.04
C SER A 16 4.08 25.84 -2.56
N ASP A 17 5.11 26.57 -2.98
CA ASP A 17 4.96 27.89 -3.60
C ASP A 17 4.27 27.80 -4.97
N PHE A 18 4.12 26.59 -5.51
CA PHE A 18 3.43 26.33 -6.77
C PHE A 18 1.92 26.58 -6.62
N LYS A 19 1.46 27.69 -7.22
CA LYS A 19 0.04 28.11 -7.28
C LYS A 19 -0.50 28.14 -8.72
N GLY A 20 0.33 27.76 -9.69
CA GLY A 20 -0.01 27.83 -11.09
C GLY A 20 -1.08 26.84 -11.52
N PRO A 21 -1.86 27.14 -12.57
CA PRO A 21 -2.75 26.17 -13.17
C PRO A 21 -2.01 24.93 -13.66
N ILE A 22 -2.53 23.76 -13.31
CA ILE A 22 -2.10 22.46 -13.82
C ILE A 22 -3.12 22.00 -14.85
N VAL A 23 -2.66 21.52 -15.99
CA VAL A 23 -3.54 20.93 -17.02
C VAL A 23 -3.17 19.47 -17.17
N LEU A 24 -4.13 18.59 -16.90
CA LEU A 24 -4.00 17.14 -17.09
C LEU A 24 -4.80 16.73 -18.32
N HIS A 25 -4.13 16.25 -19.35
CA HIS A 25 -4.75 15.62 -20.52
C HIS A 25 -5.00 14.15 -20.21
N MET A 26 -6.27 13.80 -20.01
CA MET A 26 -6.72 12.43 -19.75
C MET A 26 -6.98 11.72 -21.08
N SER A 27 -6.21 10.67 -21.35
CA SER A 27 -6.43 9.77 -22.49
C SER A 27 -7.38 8.63 -22.12
N ASP A 28 -8.09 8.09 -23.12
CA ASP A 28 -9.08 7.03 -22.95
C ASP A 28 -9.11 6.10 -24.18
N GLN A 29 -8.65 4.85 -24.04
CA GLN A 29 -8.75 3.79 -25.06
C GLN A 29 -9.97 2.88 -24.86
N GLU A 30 -11.12 3.46 -24.49
CA GLU A 30 -12.36 2.72 -24.25
C GLU A 30 -12.32 1.83 -22.99
N GLY A 31 -11.22 1.83 -22.23
CA GLY A 31 -11.06 1.14 -20.95
C GLY A 31 -11.45 1.99 -19.72
N PHE A 32 -11.66 1.35 -18.57
CA PHE A 32 -11.78 2.05 -17.27
C PHE A 32 -10.41 2.35 -16.65
N GLY A 33 -9.37 1.62 -17.06
CA GLY A 33 -8.02 1.76 -16.52
C GLY A 33 -7.45 3.16 -16.72
N ASP A 34 -7.33 3.58 -17.98
CA ASP A 34 -6.71 4.86 -18.36
C ASP A 34 -7.40 6.06 -17.69
N VAL A 35 -8.72 6.02 -17.58
CA VAL A 35 -9.53 7.01 -16.86
C VAL A 35 -9.24 6.99 -15.36
N SER A 36 -9.22 5.81 -14.75
CA SER A 36 -8.85 5.62 -13.34
C SER A 36 -7.44 6.16 -13.05
N LEU A 37 -6.47 5.87 -13.92
CA LEU A 37 -5.12 6.42 -13.83
C LEU A 37 -5.13 7.95 -13.87
N GLY A 38 -5.82 8.56 -14.84
CA GLY A 38 -5.94 10.02 -14.92
C GLY A 38 -6.53 10.62 -13.64
N MET A 39 -7.56 10.00 -13.08
CA MET A 39 -8.14 10.40 -11.80
C MET A 39 -7.13 10.30 -10.65
N LYS A 40 -6.37 9.20 -10.56
CA LYS A 40 -5.35 8.99 -9.52
C LYS A 40 -4.22 10.03 -9.59
N ILE A 41 -3.74 10.35 -10.80
CA ILE A 41 -2.76 11.41 -10.99
C ILE A 41 -3.32 12.78 -10.60
N ALA A 42 -4.57 13.09 -10.97
CA ALA A 42 -5.21 14.33 -10.57
C ALA A 42 -5.32 14.46 -9.04
N LYS A 43 -5.72 13.40 -8.34
CA LYS A 43 -5.78 13.38 -6.87
C LYS A 43 -4.40 13.54 -6.22
N PHE A 44 -3.37 12.89 -6.78
CA PHE A 44 -2.00 13.05 -6.32
C PHE A 44 -1.56 14.52 -6.43
N LEU A 45 -1.79 15.15 -7.59
CA LEU A 45 -1.46 16.55 -7.83
C LEU A 45 -2.25 17.48 -6.91
N ALA A 46 -3.54 17.20 -6.69
CA ALA A 46 -4.40 17.96 -5.78
C ALA A 46 -3.91 17.91 -4.34
N LYS A 47 -3.41 16.76 -3.88
CA LYS A 47 -2.83 16.59 -2.55
C LYS A 47 -1.47 17.30 -2.43
N LYS A 48 -0.64 17.23 -3.47
CA LYS A 48 0.70 17.84 -3.50
C LYS A 48 0.65 19.36 -3.61
N TYR A 49 -0.29 19.87 -4.40
CA TYR A 49 -0.48 21.30 -4.67
C TYR A 49 -1.91 21.73 -4.32
N PRO A 50 -2.26 21.81 -3.02
CA PRO A 50 -3.63 22.05 -2.58
C PRO A 50 -4.21 23.40 -3.04
N ASN A 51 -3.34 24.36 -3.35
CA ASN A 51 -3.73 25.71 -3.78
C ASN A 51 -3.68 25.92 -5.31
N ALA A 52 -3.25 24.92 -6.08
CA ALA A 52 -3.14 25.01 -7.53
C ALA A 52 -4.44 24.53 -8.19
N PRO A 53 -5.04 25.30 -9.12
CA PRO A 53 -6.19 24.82 -9.87
C PRO A 53 -5.75 23.73 -10.86
N ILE A 54 -6.46 22.62 -10.91
CA ILE A 54 -6.17 21.47 -11.77
C ILE A 54 -7.31 21.31 -12.77
N TYR A 55 -7.01 21.45 -14.05
CA TYR A 55 -7.96 21.25 -15.14
C TYR A 55 -7.72 19.88 -15.78
N VAL A 56 -8.66 18.97 -15.59
CA VAL A 56 -8.64 17.63 -16.22
C VAL A 56 -9.40 17.71 -17.55
N LEU A 57 -8.67 17.67 -18.66
CA LEU A 57 -9.25 17.66 -19.99
C LEU A 57 -9.62 16.22 -20.36
N ALA A 58 -10.91 15.93 -20.49
CA ALA A 58 -11.45 14.59 -20.70
C ALA A 58 -12.51 14.59 -21.82
N ARG A 59 -12.63 13.49 -22.58
CA ARG A 59 -13.70 13.33 -23.58
C ARG A 59 -15.01 12.95 -22.89
N GLU A 60 -16.13 13.07 -23.62
CA GLU A 60 -17.46 12.80 -23.04
C GLU A 60 -17.58 11.39 -22.46
N ASP A 61 -17.02 10.38 -23.14
CA ASP A 61 -17.07 9.00 -22.67
C ASP A 61 -16.20 8.78 -21.42
N SER A 62 -15.09 9.50 -21.30
CA SER A 62 -14.26 9.50 -20.10
C SER A 62 -15.01 10.13 -18.93
N VAL A 63 -15.74 11.23 -19.14
CA VAL A 63 -16.60 11.84 -18.11
C VAL A 63 -17.67 10.87 -17.63
N LYS A 64 -18.31 10.11 -18.54
CA LYS A 64 -19.27 9.06 -18.17
C LYS A 64 -18.61 7.99 -17.29
N LYS A 65 -17.39 7.54 -17.63
CA LYS A 65 -16.66 6.56 -16.81
C LYS A 65 -16.26 7.11 -15.44
N ILE A 66 -15.79 8.35 -15.36
CA ILE A 66 -15.53 9.02 -14.07
C ILE A 66 -16.78 8.97 -13.19
N SER A 67 -17.95 9.30 -13.75
CA SER A 67 -19.22 9.26 -13.00
C SER A 67 -19.62 7.85 -12.51
N GLN A 68 -19.11 6.79 -13.14
CA GLN A 68 -19.34 5.41 -12.73
C GLN A 68 -18.31 4.91 -11.72
N ILE A 69 -17.07 5.42 -11.78
CA ILE A 69 -15.99 5.07 -10.85
C ILE A 69 -16.18 5.82 -9.53
N GLU A 70 -16.34 7.14 -9.61
CA GLU A 70 -16.42 8.04 -8.45
C GLU A 70 -17.15 9.33 -8.83
N PRO A 71 -18.48 9.37 -8.68
CA PRO A 71 -19.29 10.56 -9.00
C PRO A 71 -18.77 11.84 -8.35
N SER A 72 -18.35 11.75 -7.08
CA SER A 72 -17.86 12.89 -6.28
C SER A 72 -16.58 13.53 -6.84
N PHE A 73 -15.88 12.87 -7.76
CA PHE A 73 -14.75 13.46 -8.49
C PHE A 73 -15.19 14.60 -9.43
N LEU A 74 -16.41 14.54 -9.97
CA LEU A 74 -16.97 15.59 -10.84
C LEU A 74 -17.55 16.75 -10.03
N ASP A 75 -18.09 16.46 -8.85
CA ASP A 75 -18.83 17.43 -8.03
C ASP A 75 -17.91 18.39 -7.26
N GLY A 76 -16.60 18.08 -7.19
CA GLY A 76 -15.60 18.95 -6.55
C GLY A 76 -15.70 19.02 -5.02
N GLU A 77 -16.52 18.18 -4.38
CA GLU A 77 -16.71 18.20 -2.92
C GLU A 77 -15.44 17.76 -2.17
N VAL A 78 -14.76 16.72 -2.65
CA VAL A 78 -13.56 16.16 -2.01
C VAL A 78 -12.29 16.91 -2.45
N TYR A 79 -12.24 17.35 -3.71
CA TYR A 79 -11.10 18.05 -4.31
C TYR A 79 -11.58 19.31 -5.06
N PRO A 80 -11.88 20.41 -4.35
CA PRO A 80 -12.48 21.62 -4.96
C PRO A 80 -11.59 22.31 -6.00
N GLN A 81 -10.28 22.01 -5.99
CA GLN A 81 -9.31 22.51 -6.96
C GLN A 81 -9.31 21.74 -8.28
N ILE A 82 -9.94 20.55 -8.35
CA ILE A 82 -10.03 19.76 -9.57
C ILE A 82 -11.29 20.19 -10.35
N GLY A 83 -11.10 20.66 -11.58
CA GLY A 83 -12.17 20.93 -12.53
C GLY A 83 -12.05 20.03 -13.76
N VAL A 84 -13.07 19.22 -14.03
CA VAL A 84 -13.13 18.39 -15.25
C VAL A 84 -13.73 19.20 -16.40
N VAL A 85 -13.01 19.27 -17.52
CA VAL A 85 -13.41 19.99 -18.73
C VAL A 85 -13.69 18.97 -19.83
N ASN A 86 -14.94 18.87 -20.25
CA ASN A 86 -15.32 18.02 -21.37
C ASN A 86 -14.84 18.64 -22.69
N THR A 87 -13.79 18.07 -23.29
CA THR A 87 -13.18 18.58 -24.52
C THR A 87 -14.07 18.41 -25.76
N THR A 88 -15.07 17.54 -25.69
CA THR A 88 -16.04 17.28 -26.77
C THR A 88 -17.03 18.43 -26.92
N THR A 89 -17.45 19.02 -25.79
CA THR A 89 -18.51 20.04 -25.75
C THR A 89 -17.97 21.44 -25.44
N THR A 90 -16.75 21.56 -24.91
CA THR A 90 -16.12 22.85 -24.60
C THR A 90 -15.51 23.48 -25.84
N HIS A 91 -15.80 24.76 -26.08
CA HIS A 91 -15.26 25.48 -27.23
C HIS A 91 -13.73 25.58 -27.21
N GLY A 92 -13.07 25.35 -28.35
CA GLY A 92 -11.61 25.27 -28.46
C GLY A 92 -10.85 26.51 -27.98
N SER A 93 -11.43 27.72 -28.07
CA SER A 93 -10.81 28.94 -27.54
C SER A 93 -10.72 28.97 -26.00
N VAL A 94 -11.65 28.29 -25.31
CA VAL A 94 -11.61 28.14 -23.84
C VAL A 94 -10.51 27.16 -23.47
N ILE A 95 -10.43 26.01 -24.16
CA ILE A 95 -9.36 25.03 -24.00
C ILE A 95 -8.00 25.68 -24.24
N GLY A 96 -7.84 26.43 -25.35
CA GLY A 96 -6.61 27.15 -25.65
C GLY A 96 -6.22 28.17 -24.58
N ARG A 97 -7.18 28.86 -23.95
CA ARG A 97 -6.92 29.78 -22.83
C ARG A 97 -6.47 29.05 -21.57
N ILE A 98 -7.09 27.91 -21.26
CA ILE A 98 -6.70 27.07 -20.11
C ILE A 98 -5.27 26.57 -20.32
N CYS A 99 -4.98 25.98 -21.48
CA CYS A 99 -3.65 25.49 -21.83
C CYS A 99 -2.59 26.61 -21.84
N GLY A 100 -2.91 27.77 -22.41
CA GLY A 100 -1.99 28.91 -22.46
C GLY A 100 -1.66 29.54 -21.10
N LYS A 101 -2.38 29.21 -20.03
CA LYS A 101 -2.11 29.65 -18.65
C LYS A 101 -1.46 28.57 -17.78
N ALA A 102 -1.26 27.37 -18.32
CA ALA A 102 -0.68 26.27 -17.56
C ALA A 102 0.73 26.63 -17.07
N GLN A 103 1.05 26.26 -15.84
CA GLN A 103 2.43 26.23 -15.33
C GLN A 103 2.99 24.79 -15.31
N LEU A 104 2.10 23.80 -15.29
CA LEU A 104 2.40 22.39 -15.49
C LEU A 104 1.37 21.77 -16.44
N ALA A 105 1.85 21.05 -17.45
CA ALA A 105 1.04 20.22 -18.32
C ALA A 105 1.42 18.75 -18.14
N VAL A 106 0.44 17.88 -17.91
CA VAL A 106 0.60 16.44 -17.76
C VAL A 106 -0.25 15.74 -18.82
N GLU A 107 0.30 14.71 -19.46
CA GLU A 107 -0.45 13.83 -20.38
C GLU A 107 -0.26 12.38 -19.90
N THR A 108 -1.34 11.60 -19.85
CA THR A 108 -1.33 10.23 -19.32
C THR A 108 -1.59 9.17 -20.39
N ALA A 109 -1.24 7.92 -20.06
CA ALA A 109 -1.59 6.69 -20.76
C ALA A 109 -0.95 6.54 -22.14
N ILE A 110 -1.41 7.24 -23.17
CA ILE A 110 -0.88 7.13 -24.53
C ILE A 110 -0.49 8.49 -25.06
N CYS A 111 0.55 8.48 -25.90
CA CYS A 111 0.97 9.64 -26.65
C CYS A 111 -0.10 10.01 -27.69
N GLU A 112 -1.08 10.84 -27.28
CA GLU A 112 -1.98 11.53 -28.21
C GLU A 112 -1.31 12.79 -28.79
N GLY A 113 -0.16 13.20 -28.22
CA GLY A 113 0.59 14.36 -28.66
C GLY A 113 -0.01 15.67 -28.17
N SER A 114 -0.87 15.62 -27.15
CA SER A 114 -1.57 16.77 -26.56
C SER A 114 -0.61 17.80 -25.98
N LEU A 115 0.51 17.37 -25.39
CA LEU A 115 1.59 18.26 -24.97
C LEU A 115 2.20 19.04 -26.15
N THR A 116 2.37 18.40 -27.30
CA THR A 116 2.89 19.06 -28.50
C THR A 116 1.83 19.92 -29.18
N LEU A 117 0.57 19.49 -29.20
CA LEU A 117 -0.51 20.21 -29.86
C LEU A 117 -0.87 21.50 -29.10
N HIS A 118 -1.00 21.43 -27.78
CA HIS A 118 -1.51 22.53 -26.96
C HIS A 118 -0.43 23.35 -26.26
N HIS A 119 0.78 22.79 -26.07
CA HIS A 119 1.81 23.40 -25.23
C HIS A 119 3.17 23.56 -25.91
N LYS A 120 3.30 23.32 -27.23
CA LYS A 120 4.60 23.42 -27.96
C LYS A 120 5.33 24.75 -27.78
N ASN A 121 4.59 25.87 -27.73
CA ASN A 121 5.15 27.21 -27.56
C ASN A 121 4.99 27.75 -26.13
N SER A 122 4.58 26.91 -25.18
CA SER A 122 4.42 27.29 -23.77
C SER A 122 5.71 27.04 -22.99
N ASP A 123 6.08 27.98 -22.11
CA ASP A 123 7.20 27.84 -21.18
C ASP A 123 6.87 26.96 -19.96
N CYS A 124 5.64 26.44 -19.87
CA CYS A 124 5.23 25.56 -18.78
C CYS A 124 6.06 24.27 -18.77
N ALA A 125 6.27 23.70 -17.58
CA ALA A 125 6.85 22.38 -17.48
C ALA A 125 5.87 21.34 -18.04
N LYS A 126 6.41 20.27 -18.63
CA LYS A 126 5.64 19.23 -19.31
C LYS A 126 6.10 17.90 -18.78
N ILE A 127 5.16 17.05 -18.38
CA ILE A 127 5.44 15.68 -17.91
C ILE A 127 4.55 14.75 -18.69
N PHE A 128 5.15 13.71 -19.25
CA PHE A 128 4.38 12.63 -19.87
C PHE A 128 4.42 11.40 -18.95
N ILE A 129 3.25 10.87 -18.61
CA ILE A 129 3.07 9.67 -17.80
C ILE A 129 2.54 8.55 -18.71
N GLY A 130 3.45 7.82 -19.32
CA GLY A 130 3.10 6.92 -20.41
C GLY A 130 2.90 5.47 -19.97
N GLU A 131 1.98 4.77 -20.64
CA GLU A 131 1.72 3.34 -20.44
C GLU A 131 2.82 2.44 -20.97
N TYR A 132 3.48 2.70 -22.10
CA TYR A 132 4.38 1.73 -22.73
C TYR A 132 5.84 2.21 -22.79
N GLY A 133 6.82 1.52 -22.19
CA GLY A 133 8.25 1.90 -22.10
C GLY A 133 9.06 2.09 -23.40
N LEU A 134 8.44 2.51 -24.50
CA LEU A 134 9.01 2.71 -25.84
C LEU A 134 8.90 4.17 -26.33
N TYR A 135 8.75 5.12 -25.41
CA TYR A 135 8.65 6.55 -25.75
C TYR A 135 10.01 7.21 -26.03
N GLU A 136 11.10 6.58 -25.57
CA GLU A 136 12.47 6.92 -25.93
C GLU A 136 12.89 6.06 -27.12
N VAL A 137 13.24 6.71 -28.22
CA VAL A 137 13.58 6.01 -29.45
C VAL A 137 15.05 5.56 -29.42
N THR A 138 15.36 4.44 -30.08
CA THR A 138 16.73 3.97 -30.31
C THR A 138 17.63 5.04 -30.95
N PRO A 139 18.97 4.97 -30.79
CA PRO A 139 19.93 6.01 -31.20
C PRO A 139 19.83 6.51 -32.66
N GLU A 140 19.17 5.76 -33.54
CA GLU A 140 19.06 6.01 -34.98
C GLU A 140 17.83 6.84 -35.40
N LYS A 141 16.93 7.18 -34.47
CA LYS A 141 15.73 7.96 -34.75
C LYS A 141 15.56 9.03 -33.66
N GLU A 142 15.22 10.26 -34.05
CA GLU A 142 14.95 11.31 -33.07
C GLU A 142 13.86 10.86 -32.08
N PRO A 143 14.01 11.15 -30.77
CA PRO A 143 13.01 10.78 -29.80
C PRO A 143 11.68 11.49 -30.13
N ILE A 144 10.58 10.72 -30.13
CA ILE A 144 9.22 11.23 -30.37
C ILE A 144 8.87 12.31 -29.32
N TYR A 145 9.53 12.29 -28.15
CA TYR A 145 9.29 13.18 -27.02
C TYR A 145 10.57 13.84 -26.47
N LYS A 146 10.47 15.10 -26.02
CA LYS A 146 11.49 15.86 -25.28
C LYS A 146 11.17 16.26 -23.81
N PRO A 147 9.95 16.11 -23.24
CA PRO A 147 9.74 16.31 -21.81
C PRO A 147 10.26 15.13 -20.99
N PRO A 148 10.43 15.28 -19.67
CA PRO A 148 10.60 14.13 -18.80
C PRO A 148 9.45 13.13 -18.94
N ILE A 149 9.83 11.88 -19.22
CA ILE A 149 8.94 10.73 -19.39
C ILE A 149 8.96 9.92 -18.09
N ILE A 150 7.78 9.72 -17.51
CA ILE A 150 7.56 8.79 -16.41
C ILE A 150 6.76 7.62 -16.97
N CYS A 151 7.38 6.44 -17.08
CA CYS A 151 6.72 5.28 -17.67
C CYS A 151 6.04 4.41 -16.62
N LEU A 152 4.71 4.27 -16.70
CA LEU A 152 3.87 3.42 -15.87
C LEU A 152 4.20 1.94 -15.96
N SER A 153 4.72 1.49 -17.09
CA SER A 153 5.04 0.08 -17.29
C SER A 153 6.52 -0.25 -17.24
N GLY A 154 7.34 0.70 -16.78
CA GLY A 154 8.75 0.47 -16.69
C GLY A 154 9.50 1.05 -17.88
N ASN A 155 10.35 2.01 -17.54
CA ASN A 155 11.72 1.98 -18.01
C ASN A 155 12.58 1.29 -16.94
N VAL A 156 12.10 0.18 -16.35
CA VAL A 156 12.79 -0.43 -15.20
C VAL A 156 14.24 -0.75 -15.62
N GLY A 157 15.19 -0.03 -15.02
CA GLY A 157 16.62 -0.21 -15.24
C GLY A 157 17.24 0.42 -16.49
N VAL A 158 16.49 1.07 -17.38
CA VAL A 158 17.05 1.77 -18.56
C VAL A 158 16.87 3.28 -18.37
N GLY A 159 17.87 3.90 -17.75
CA GLY A 159 17.86 5.30 -17.32
C GLY A 159 18.23 5.36 -15.85
N LYS A 160 19.28 6.11 -15.50
CA LYS A 160 19.79 6.17 -14.11
C LYS A 160 18.85 6.90 -13.14
N ASP A 161 17.75 7.48 -13.65
CA ASP A 161 16.86 8.36 -12.90
C ASP A 161 15.40 7.86 -12.97
N TYR A 162 14.98 7.17 -11.90
CA TYR A 162 13.62 6.79 -11.45
C TYR A 162 12.49 6.52 -12.48
N PRO A 163 12.47 5.34 -13.10
CA PRO A 163 11.28 4.75 -13.72
C PRO A 163 10.35 4.11 -12.66
N GLY A 164 9.02 4.33 -12.72
CA GLY A 164 8.09 3.82 -11.70
C GLY A 164 6.76 3.32 -12.28
N ILE A 165 6.29 2.16 -11.79
CA ILE A 165 4.94 1.63 -12.00
C ILE A 165 4.00 2.14 -10.91
N LEU A 166 2.73 2.35 -11.25
CA LEU A 166 1.74 2.74 -10.26
C LEU A 166 1.67 1.64 -9.19
N ILE A 167 1.97 1.97 -7.93
CA ILE A 167 1.83 1.04 -6.80
C ILE A 167 0.87 1.69 -5.83
N GLU A 168 -0.32 1.12 -5.75
CA GLU A 168 -1.39 1.65 -4.92
C GLU A 168 -1.10 1.33 -3.45
N SER A 169 -0.95 2.37 -2.63
CA SER A 169 -0.57 2.22 -1.22
C SER A 169 -1.61 1.42 -0.43
N ASP A 170 -2.90 1.65 -0.67
CA ASP A 170 -4.01 0.93 -0.04
C ASP A 170 -4.07 -0.54 -0.47
N LEU A 171 -3.86 -0.85 -1.75
CA LEU A 171 -3.76 -2.23 -2.21
C LEU A 171 -2.49 -2.93 -1.69
N LYS A 172 -1.40 -2.17 -1.54
CA LYS A 172 -0.14 -2.64 -0.94
C LYS A 172 -0.26 -2.92 0.55
N GLU A 173 -1.11 -2.19 1.27
CA GLU A 173 -1.41 -2.49 2.67
C GLU A 173 -2.06 -3.87 2.79
N PHE A 174 -2.96 -4.24 1.88
CA PHE A 174 -3.52 -5.59 1.82
C PHE A 174 -2.43 -6.65 1.62
N SER A 175 -1.44 -6.40 0.74
CA SER A 175 -0.35 -7.35 0.49
C SER A 175 0.50 -7.62 1.75
N ARG A 176 0.65 -6.60 2.61
CA ARG A 176 1.47 -6.62 3.83
C ARG A 176 0.76 -7.17 5.07
N LEU A 177 -0.53 -7.50 4.98
CA LEU A 177 -1.27 -8.13 6.07
C LEU A 177 -0.56 -9.41 6.54
N SER A 178 -0.54 -9.63 7.86
CA SER A 178 -0.08 -10.89 8.43
C SER A 178 -0.92 -12.06 7.89
N PRO A 179 -0.41 -13.30 7.83
CA PRO A 179 -1.17 -14.42 7.28
C PRO A 179 -2.58 -14.59 7.91
N PRO A 180 -2.75 -14.49 9.25
CA PRO A 180 -4.08 -14.54 9.87
C PRO A 180 -4.98 -13.36 9.46
N ALA A 181 -4.43 -12.15 9.42
CA ALA A 181 -5.20 -10.96 9.04
C ALA A 181 -5.63 -11.02 7.56
N LYS A 182 -4.75 -11.49 6.67
CA LYS A 182 -5.06 -11.70 5.26
C LYS A 182 -6.13 -12.77 5.09
N GLN A 183 -6.08 -13.86 5.85
CA GLN A 183 -7.12 -14.90 5.82
C GLN A 183 -8.49 -14.35 6.27
N ASN A 184 -8.54 -13.56 7.35
CA ASN A 184 -9.76 -12.92 7.81
C ASN A 184 -10.31 -11.92 6.79
N ALA A 185 -9.45 -11.14 6.13
CA ALA A 185 -9.86 -10.22 5.08
C ALA A 185 -10.44 -10.97 3.87
N ARG A 186 -9.81 -12.08 3.46
CA ARG A 186 -10.34 -12.95 2.40
C ARG A 186 -11.68 -13.57 2.75
N ALA A 187 -11.90 -13.93 4.02
CA ALA A 187 -13.19 -14.47 4.45
C ALA A 187 -14.30 -13.44 4.29
N LYS A 188 -14.06 -12.21 4.72
CA LYS A 188 -15.01 -11.10 4.57
C LYS A 188 -15.31 -10.77 3.11
N ILE A 189 -14.30 -10.80 2.25
CA ILE A 189 -14.51 -10.62 0.80
C ILE A 189 -15.47 -11.69 0.27
N ILE A 190 -15.24 -12.98 0.57
CA ILE A 190 -16.18 -14.04 0.17
C ILE A 190 -17.58 -13.79 0.75
N ASP A 191 -17.66 -13.25 1.96
CA ASP A 191 -18.93 -12.99 2.60
C ASP A 191 -19.71 -11.83 1.98
N GLY A 192 -19.02 -10.81 1.48
CA GLY A 192 -19.56 -9.61 0.85
C GLY A 192 -19.73 -9.67 -0.67
N ILE A 193 -19.16 -10.67 -1.35
CA ILE A 193 -19.37 -10.89 -2.80
C ILE A 193 -20.87 -11.08 -3.09
N GLU A 194 -21.30 -10.61 -4.27
CA GLU A 194 -22.67 -10.75 -4.75
C GLU A 194 -23.27 -12.14 -4.54
N SER A 195 -24.52 -12.18 -4.07
CA SER A 195 -25.16 -13.41 -3.60
C SER A 195 -25.19 -14.56 -4.62
N SER A 196 -25.31 -14.27 -5.92
CA SER A 196 -25.27 -15.29 -6.98
C SER A 196 -23.89 -15.94 -7.09
N LEU A 197 -22.83 -15.13 -7.16
CA LEU A 197 -21.45 -15.60 -7.23
C LEU A 197 -21.04 -16.29 -5.93
N LYS A 198 -21.44 -15.77 -4.77
CA LYS A 198 -21.20 -16.38 -3.46
C LYS A 198 -21.79 -17.80 -3.39
N LYS A 199 -23.03 -17.99 -3.86
CA LYS A 199 -23.68 -19.32 -3.93
C LYS A 199 -22.91 -20.27 -4.85
N GLN A 200 -22.41 -19.82 -5.99
CA GLN A 200 -21.61 -20.64 -6.89
C GLN A 200 -20.28 -21.07 -6.25
N ILE A 201 -19.59 -20.15 -5.56
CA ILE A 201 -18.30 -20.43 -4.90
C ILE A 201 -18.47 -21.40 -3.73
N LEU A 202 -19.43 -21.11 -2.83
CA LEU A 202 -19.63 -21.89 -1.61
C LEU A 202 -20.39 -23.19 -1.85
N GLY A 203 -21.27 -23.24 -2.85
CA GLY A 203 -22.16 -24.37 -3.09
C GLY A 203 -22.95 -24.74 -1.83
N ASN A 204 -22.93 -26.02 -1.45
CA ASN A 204 -23.57 -26.55 -0.24
C ASN A 204 -22.65 -26.53 1.00
N TRP A 205 -21.63 -25.67 1.04
CA TRP A 205 -20.72 -25.61 2.17
C TRP A 205 -21.46 -25.22 3.47
N GLY A 206 -21.50 -26.15 4.43
CA GLY A 206 -22.16 -25.96 5.72
C GLY A 206 -21.25 -25.49 6.86
N GLY A 207 -19.96 -25.26 6.59
CA GLY A 207 -18.99 -24.76 7.57
C GLY A 207 -18.78 -23.24 7.49
N ASP A 208 -17.87 -22.71 8.29
CA ASP A 208 -17.49 -21.28 8.22
C ASP A 208 -16.60 -20.97 7.00
N THR A 209 -16.51 -19.69 6.64
CA THR A 209 -15.71 -19.20 5.50
C THR A 209 -14.21 -19.43 5.68
N SER A 210 -13.70 -19.41 6.91
CA SER A 210 -12.26 -19.62 7.21
C SER A 210 -11.80 -21.05 6.89
N SER A 211 -12.63 -22.03 7.24
CA SER A 211 -12.44 -23.45 6.93
C SER A 211 -12.63 -23.75 5.44
N PHE A 212 -13.51 -22.99 4.76
CA PHE A 212 -13.63 -23.03 3.30
C PHE A 212 -12.32 -22.57 2.63
N LEU A 213 -11.80 -21.40 3.03
CA LEU A 213 -10.53 -20.85 2.52
C LEU A 213 -9.34 -21.79 2.75
N ALA A 214 -9.34 -22.55 3.85
CA ALA A 214 -8.28 -23.53 4.11
C ALA A 214 -8.25 -24.69 3.09
N LYS A 215 -9.34 -24.92 2.33
CA LYS A 215 -9.45 -25.96 1.30
C LYS A 215 -9.51 -25.42 -0.13
N ASN A 216 -9.51 -24.10 -0.31
CA ASN A 216 -9.76 -23.44 -1.59
C ASN A 216 -8.74 -22.35 -1.86
N SER A 217 -8.20 -22.34 -3.07
CA SER A 217 -7.39 -21.24 -3.59
C SER A 217 -8.13 -20.52 -4.71
N PHE A 218 -7.72 -19.28 -4.99
CA PHE A 218 -8.40 -18.40 -5.93
C PHE A 218 -7.39 -17.77 -6.90
N ALA A 219 -7.83 -17.57 -8.13
CA ALA A 219 -7.13 -16.76 -9.12
C ALA A 219 -8.15 -16.03 -10.00
N PHE A 220 -7.87 -14.76 -10.25
CA PHE A 220 -8.62 -13.92 -11.16
C PHE A 220 -7.86 -13.79 -12.47
N SER A 221 -8.56 -13.77 -13.60
CA SER A 221 -7.95 -13.53 -14.91
C SER A 221 -8.77 -12.56 -15.77
N TYR A 222 -8.06 -11.56 -16.29
CA TYR A 222 -8.53 -10.59 -17.26
C TYR A 222 -7.51 -10.51 -18.39
N TYR A 223 -7.88 -10.94 -19.60
CA TYR A 223 -7.04 -10.88 -20.79
C TYR A 223 -7.81 -10.37 -21.99
N ASN A 224 -7.12 -9.92 -23.03
CA ASN A 224 -7.70 -9.62 -24.34
C ASN A 224 -7.87 -10.90 -25.19
N TRP A 225 -6.99 -11.89 -25.06
CA TRP A 225 -6.94 -13.08 -25.90
C TRP A 225 -7.33 -14.38 -25.16
N PRO A 226 -8.15 -15.28 -25.77
CA PRO A 226 -8.55 -16.55 -25.17
C PRO A 226 -7.40 -17.45 -24.70
N PHE A 227 -6.32 -17.55 -25.49
CA PHE A 227 -5.21 -18.47 -25.19
C PHE A 227 -4.47 -18.10 -23.89
N SER A 228 -4.46 -16.81 -23.52
CA SER A 228 -3.83 -16.31 -22.29
C SER A 228 -4.56 -16.83 -21.04
N TYR A 229 -5.88 -17.03 -21.11
CA TYR A 229 -6.65 -17.61 -20.00
C TYR A 229 -6.24 -19.06 -19.72
N LYS A 230 -6.11 -19.91 -20.74
CA LYS A 230 -5.69 -21.31 -20.58
C LYS A 230 -4.30 -21.42 -19.94
N ARG A 231 -3.40 -20.55 -20.38
CA ARG A 231 -2.03 -20.44 -19.86
C ARG A 231 -2.00 -20.01 -18.39
N ALA A 232 -2.74 -18.96 -18.02
CA ALA A 232 -2.85 -18.53 -16.63
C ALA A 232 -3.52 -19.59 -15.75
N ALA A 233 -4.57 -20.27 -16.25
CA ALA A 233 -5.22 -21.39 -15.57
C ALA A 233 -4.22 -22.52 -15.29
N THR A 234 -3.33 -22.80 -16.24
CA THR A 234 -2.27 -23.81 -16.10
C THR A 234 -1.27 -23.43 -14.99
N VAL A 235 -0.76 -22.19 -15.00
CA VAL A 235 0.14 -21.69 -13.95
C VAL A 235 -0.56 -21.74 -12.60
N PHE A 236 -1.80 -21.28 -12.52
CA PHE A 236 -2.59 -21.31 -11.30
C PHE A 236 -2.78 -22.74 -10.78
N ALA A 237 -3.22 -23.68 -11.62
CA ALA A 237 -3.42 -25.08 -11.27
C ALA A 237 -2.15 -25.71 -10.64
N ALA A 238 -0.99 -25.45 -11.24
CA ALA A 238 0.28 -25.99 -10.78
C ALA A 238 0.84 -25.25 -9.54
N SER A 239 0.51 -23.98 -9.38
CA SER A 239 0.87 -23.18 -8.20
C SER A 239 0.02 -23.55 -6.97
N ASN A 240 -1.17 -24.09 -7.19
CA ASN A 240 -2.11 -24.42 -6.13
C ASN A 240 -1.63 -25.61 -5.28
N GLU A 241 -1.82 -25.53 -3.97
CA GLU A 241 -1.37 -26.55 -3.02
C GLU A 241 -2.07 -27.90 -3.26
N PRO A 242 -1.33 -29.04 -3.20
CA PRO A 242 -1.93 -30.36 -3.27
C PRO A 242 -3.05 -30.53 -2.24
N GLY A 243 -4.18 -31.08 -2.67
CA GLY A 243 -5.35 -31.30 -1.82
C GLY A 243 -6.32 -30.11 -1.69
N LYS A 244 -5.97 -28.91 -2.17
CA LYS A 244 -6.91 -27.78 -2.26
C LYS A 244 -7.64 -27.74 -3.60
N HIS A 245 -8.92 -27.38 -3.58
CA HIS A 245 -9.66 -27.02 -4.79
C HIS A 245 -9.13 -25.69 -5.36
N ALA A 246 -9.25 -25.51 -6.67
CA ALA A 246 -8.84 -24.30 -7.37
C ALA A 246 -10.07 -23.58 -7.93
N ASN A 247 -10.22 -22.29 -7.62
CA ASN A 247 -11.30 -21.44 -8.12
C ASN A 247 -10.71 -20.39 -9.07
N PHE A 248 -11.01 -20.52 -10.36
CA PHE A 248 -10.45 -19.70 -11.43
C PHE A 248 -11.54 -18.82 -12.05
N PHE A 249 -11.45 -17.50 -11.84
CA PHE A 249 -12.43 -16.54 -12.34
C PHE A 249 -12.01 -15.99 -13.70
N VAL A 250 -12.92 -16.09 -14.68
CA VAL A 250 -12.69 -15.70 -16.07
C VAL A 250 -13.51 -14.46 -16.39
N SER A 251 -12.84 -13.32 -16.56
CA SER A 251 -13.46 -12.02 -16.93
C SER A 251 -13.51 -11.81 -18.46
N ALA A 252 -13.71 -12.88 -19.23
CA ALA A 252 -13.77 -12.79 -20.69
C ALA A 252 -15.06 -12.10 -21.14
N SER A 253 -14.98 -11.21 -22.13
CA SER A 253 -16.15 -10.56 -22.71
C SER A 253 -16.86 -11.45 -23.73
N THR A 254 -18.17 -11.29 -23.89
CA THR A 254 -18.95 -11.87 -25.00
C THR A 254 -18.62 -11.33 -26.38
N LYS A 255 -17.90 -10.20 -26.48
CA LYS A 255 -17.45 -9.63 -27.76
C LYS A 255 -16.64 -10.67 -28.54
N ASP A 256 -16.97 -10.84 -29.81
CA ASP A 256 -16.33 -11.78 -30.75
C ASP A 256 -16.29 -13.25 -30.26
N ASP A 257 -17.30 -13.66 -29.47
CA ASP A 257 -17.42 -15.00 -28.86
C ASP A 257 -16.18 -15.40 -28.02
N LYS A 258 -15.50 -14.42 -27.43
CA LYS A 258 -14.24 -14.64 -26.70
C LYS A 258 -14.42 -15.47 -25.43
N ASP A 259 -15.52 -15.26 -24.71
CA ASP A 259 -15.97 -16.10 -23.60
C ASP A 259 -16.06 -17.58 -24.01
N LYS A 260 -16.80 -17.90 -25.08
CA LYS A 260 -16.96 -19.25 -25.61
C LYS A 260 -15.63 -19.86 -26.05
N LYS A 261 -14.81 -19.09 -26.77
CA LYS A 261 -13.46 -19.52 -27.20
C LYS A 261 -12.57 -19.84 -25.99
N THR A 262 -12.64 -19.03 -24.93
CA THR A 262 -11.91 -19.27 -23.68
C THR A 262 -12.34 -20.59 -23.03
N LEU A 263 -13.65 -20.83 -22.90
CA LEU A 263 -14.17 -22.08 -22.33
C LEU A 263 -13.76 -23.31 -23.13
N LEU A 264 -13.82 -23.22 -24.47
CA LEU A 264 -13.39 -24.31 -25.35
C LEU A 264 -11.90 -24.63 -25.16
N MET A 265 -11.05 -23.61 -25.05
CA MET A 265 -9.62 -23.80 -24.77
C MET A 265 -9.34 -24.46 -23.41
N LEU A 266 -10.14 -24.13 -22.40
CA LEU A 266 -10.09 -24.79 -21.08
C LEU A 266 -10.64 -26.22 -21.09
N GLN A 267 -11.21 -26.67 -22.19
CA GLN A 267 -11.64 -28.05 -22.41
C GLN A 267 -10.68 -28.82 -23.34
N GLU A 268 -9.58 -28.23 -23.78
CA GLU A 268 -8.64 -28.92 -24.67
C GLU A 268 -7.94 -30.10 -23.95
N PRO A 269 -7.66 -31.21 -24.67
CA PRO A 269 -7.11 -32.43 -24.08
C PRO A 269 -5.81 -32.24 -23.30
N ASP A 270 -4.89 -31.43 -23.81
CA ASP A 270 -3.59 -31.14 -23.19
C ASP A 270 -3.73 -30.46 -21.82
N PHE A 271 -4.70 -29.56 -21.65
CA PHE A 271 -5.00 -28.95 -20.35
C PHE A 271 -5.66 -29.96 -19.41
N GLN A 272 -6.63 -30.75 -19.88
CA GLN A 272 -7.27 -31.80 -19.08
C GLN A 272 -6.26 -32.84 -18.59
N GLU A 273 -5.37 -33.30 -19.47
CA GLU A 273 -4.29 -34.23 -19.15
C GLU A 273 -3.33 -33.63 -18.11
N LYS A 274 -2.97 -32.35 -18.27
CA LYS A 274 -2.12 -31.67 -17.29
C LYS A 274 -2.81 -31.55 -15.94
N LEU A 275 -4.08 -31.15 -15.89
CA LEU A 275 -4.85 -31.10 -14.65
C LEU A 275 -4.86 -32.47 -13.94
N LYS A 276 -5.08 -33.55 -14.69
CA LYS A 276 -5.03 -34.92 -14.15
C LYS A 276 -3.65 -35.26 -13.56
N GLN A 277 -2.57 -34.93 -14.27
CA GLN A 277 -1.20 -35.13 -13.78
C GLN A 277 -0.92 -34.34 -12.49
N LEU A 278 -1.51 -33.14 -12.36
CA LEU A 278 -1.43 -32.30 -11.17
C LEU A 278 -2.35 -32.81 -10.02
N GLY A 279 -3.05 -33.92 -10.21
CA GLY A 279 -3.88 -34.57 -9.21
C GLY A 279 -5.29 -33.98 -9.08
N TYR A 280 -5.76 -33.25 -10.09
CA TYR A 280 -7.17 -32.87 -10.19
C TYR A 280 -8.00 -34.02 -10.77
N THR A 281 -9.16 -34.25 -10.19
CA THR A 281 -10.05 -35.35 -10.55
C THR A 281 -11.26 -34.91 -11.36
N LYS A 282 -11.60 -33.62 -11.26
CA LYS A 282 -12.78 -33.01 -11.88
C LYS A 282 -12.48 -31.58 -12.33
N LEU A 283 -12.96 -31.23 -13.52
CA LEU A 283 -13.01 -29.87 -14.04
C LEU A 283 -14.48 -29.42 -14.09
N VAL A 284 -14.78 -28.32 -13.43
CA VAL A 284 -16.16 -27.86 -13.19
C VAL A 284 -16.31 -26.45 -13.77
N PHE A 285 -17.33 -26.21 -14.57
CA PHE A 285 -17.63 -24.91 -15.16
C PHE A 285 -18.96 -24.36 -14.62
N HIS A 286 -18.88 -23.20 -13.98
CA HIS A 286 -20.02 -22.38 -13.61
C HIS A 286 -20.22 -21.31 -14.70
N ILE A 287 -21.19 -21.56 -15.58
CA ILE A 287 -21.46 -20.78 -16.79
C ILE A 287 -22.73 -19.94 -16.59
N GLY A 288 -22.60 -18.61 -16.71
CA GLY A 288 -23.69 -17.67 -16.51
C GLY A 288 -24.35 -17.81 -15.13
N ASP A 289 -25.68 -17.67 -15.10
CA ASP A 289 -26.48 -17.81 -13.87
C ASP A 289 -26.97 -19.26 -13.63
N SER A 290 -26.43 -20.25 -14.34
CA SER A 290 -26.87 -21.65 -14.20
C SER A 290 -26.56 -22.17 -12.79
N GLU A 291 -27.58 -22.69 -12.12
CA GLU A 291 -27.42 -23.38 -10.83
C GLU A 291 -26.73 -24.74 -10.95
N LYS A 292 -26.74 -25.34 -12.15
CA LYS A 292 -26.08 -26.63 -12.41
C LYS A 292 -24.78 -26.39 -13.19
N PRO A 293 -23.62 -26.73 -12.61
CA PRO A 293 -22.37 -26.62 -13.33
C PRO A 293 -22.24 -27.71 -14.40
N GLN A 294 -21.43 -27.42 -15.42
CA GLN A 294 -20.97 -28.45 -16.36
C GLN A 294 -19.73 -29.13 -15.77
N GLU A 295 -19.75 -30.46 -15.70
CA GLU A 295 -18.66 -31.25 -15.09
C GLU A 295 -17.96 -32.15 -16.12
N ILE A 296 -16.63 -32.21 -16.04
CA ILE A 296 -15.78 -33.12 -16.79
C ILE A 296 -14.96 -33.94 -15.79
N ILE A 297 -15.19 -35.26 -15.78
CA ILE A 297 -14.46 -36.19 -14.91
C ILE A 297 -13.11 -36.55 -15.55
N LEU A 298 -12.02 -36.13 -14.92
CA LEU A 298 -10.64 -36.39 -15.36
C LEU A 298 -10.13 -37.74 -14.84
N ASP A 299 -10.55 -38.11 -13.64
CA ASP A 299 -10.22 -39.38 -12.98
C ASP A 299 -11.48 -40.09 -12.48
N ARG A 300 -11.86 -41.16 -13.20
CA ARG A 300 -13.02 -41.98 -12.86
C ARG A 300 -12.84 -42.82 -11.61
N SER A 301 -11.60 -43.02 -11.13
CA SER A 301 -11.33 -43.78 -9.92
C SER A 301 -11.64 -43.01 -8.64
N ASN A 302 -11.65 -41.67 -8.72
CA ASN A 302 -12.00 -40.77 -7.61
C ASN A 302 -12.77 -39.54 -8.14
N PRO A 303 -14.02 -39.71 -8.62
CA PRO A 303 -14.75 -38.66 -9.30
C PRO A 303 -15.09 -37.46 -8.40
N GLU A 304 -15.11 -37.63 -7.09
CA GLU A 304 -15.45 -36.60 -6.09
C GLU A 304 -14.21 -36.03 -5.37
N GLY A 305 -13.04 -36.12 -6.01
CA GLY A 305 -11.77 -35.68 -5.44
C GLY A 305 -11.52 -34.17 -5.59
N ARG A 306 -10.24 -33.82 -5.83
CA ARG A 306 -9.80 -32.43 -6.02
C ARG A 306 -10.40 -31.84 -7.30
N GLU A 307 -10.92 -30.62 -7.21
CA GLU A 307 -11.61 -29.96 -8.33
C GLU A 307 -10.87 -28.72 -8.81
N PHE A 308 -10.88 -28.51 -10.13
CA PHE A 308 -10.54 -27.24 -10.77
C PHE A 308 -11.86 -26.60 -11.25
N ARG A 309 -12.25 -25.50 -10.62
CA ARG A 309 -13.53 -24.82 -10.86
C ARG A 309 -13.28 -23.55 -11.65
N VAL A 310 -14.00 -23.39 -12.74
CA VAL A 310 -13.97 -22.22 -13.63
C VAL A 310 -15.27 -21.45 -13.44
N PHE A 311 -15.15 -20.19 -13.09
CA PHE A 311 -16.28 -19.27 -12.92
C PHE A 311 -16.27 -18.30 -14.08
N GLU A 312 -17.18 -18.51 -15.03
CA GLU A 312 -17.37 -17.64 -16.16
C GLU A 312 -18.36 -16.54 -15.77
N ARG A 313 -17.95 -15.29 -15.97
CA ARG A 313 -18.88 -14.17 -15.92
C ARG A 313 -18.48 -13.13 -16.95
N ASN A 314 -19.47 -12.56 -17.64
CA ASN A 314 -19.29 -11.28 -18.31
C ASN A 314 -18.65 -10.31 -17.32
N ARG A 315 -17.63 -9.55 -17.79
CA ARG A 315 -16.79 -8.64 -16.99
C ARG A 315 -17.38 -8.33 -15.61
N PHE A 316 -16.72 -8.81 -14.57
CA PHE A 316 -17.09 -8.51 -13.18
C PHE A 316 -17.16 -6.99 -12.99
N THR A 317 -18.02 -6.52 -12.08
CA THR A 317 -18.02 -5.10 -11.68
C THR A 317 -16.64 -4.68 -11.20
N LEU A 318 -16.34 -3.37 -11.21
CA LEU A 318 -15.03 -2.89 -10.75
C LEU A 318 -14.75 -3.31 -9.30
N GLU A 319 -15.74 -3.16 -8.42
CA GLU A 319 -15.65 -3.57 -7.01
C GLU A 319 -15.39 -5.07 -6.89
N THR A 320 -16.17 -5.91 -7.60
CA THR A 320 -15.97 -7.37 -7.58
C THR A 320 -14.61 -7.76 -8.15
N THR A 321 -14.13 -7.07 -9.19
CA THR A 321 -12.82 -7.33 -9.80
C THR A 321 -11.69 -7.16 -8.79
N LEU A 322 -11.65 -6.03 -8.09
CA LEU A 322 -10.62 -5.76 -7.07
C LEU A 322 -10.68 -6.77 -5.93
N ASP A 323 -11.89 -7.14 -5.50
CA ASP A 323 -12.09 -8.15 -4.46
C ASP A 323 -11.62 -9.55 -4.89
N LEU A 324 -11.93 -9.96 -6.12
CA LEU A 324 -11.42 -11.21 -6.67
C LEU A 324 -9.88 -11.20 -6.83
N MET A 325 -9.29 -10.06 -7.18
CA MET A 325 -7.82 -9.92 -7.20
C MET A 325 -7.22 -10.00 -5.78
N ARG A 326 -7.86 -9.42 -4.75
CA ARG A 326 -7.44 -9.54 -3.34
C ARG A 326 -7.51 -10.99 -2.82
N LEU A 327 -8.48 -11.77 -3.29
CA LEU A 327 -8.55 -13.20 -3.01
C LEU A 327 -7.41 -13.99 -3.65
N SER A 328 -6.84 -13.48 -4.75
CA SER A 328 -5.94 -14.22 -5.62
C SER A 328 -4.48 -14.17 -5.16
N ASP A 329 -3.79 -15.31 -5.30
CA ASP A 329 -2.31 -15.38 -5.15
C ASP A 329 -1.59 -15.25 -6.51
N VAL A 330 -2.30 -15.57 -7.58
CA VAL A 330 -1.85 -15.47 -8.98
C VAL A 330 -2.96 -14.77 -9.76
N CYS A 331 -2.61 -13.75 -10.55
CA CYS A 331 -3.57 -13.00 -11.35
C CYS A 331 -3.17 -13.03 -12.83
N GLY A 332 -4.09 -13.42 -13.70
CA GLY A 332 -3.93 -13.22 -15.14
C GLY A 332 -4.33 -11.80 -15.52
N VAL A 333 -3.45 -11.04 -16.15
CA VAL A 333 -3.65 -9.59 -16.35
C VAL A 333 -3.29 -9.14 -17.76
N ALA A 334 -4.18 -8.39 -18.39
CA ALA A 334 -3.92 -7.62 -19.61
C ALA A 334 -3.94 -6.13 -19.29
N GLY A 335 -3.02 -5.40 -19.92
CA GLY A 335 -2.84 -3.97 -19.68
C GLY A 335 -2.09 -3.67 -18.37
N ASP A 336 -1.54 -2.46 -18.31
CA ASP A 336 -0.53 -2.09 -17.31
C ASP A 336 -1.16 -1.73 -15.97
N GLN A 337 -2.43 -1.31 -15.96
CA GLN A 337 -3.17 -1.10 -14.73
C GLN A 337 -3.49 -2.42 -14.01
N SER A 338 -3.95 -3.46 -14.71
CA SER A 338 -4.18 -4.75 -14.05
C SER A 338 -2.86 -5.39 -13.60
N LEU A 339 -1.77 -5.18 -14.35
CA LEU A 339 -0.41 -5.55 -13.93
C LEU A 339 0.00 -4.83 -12.63
N THR A 340 -0.21 -3.51 -12.59
CA THR A 340 -0.03 -2.64 -11.42
C THR A 340 -0.82 -3.13 -10.21
N GLU A 341 -2.11 -3.43 -10.38
CA GLU A 341 -3.00 -3.83 -9.29
C GLU A 341 -2.59 -5.19 -8.74
N ALA A 342 -2.24 -6.14 -9.60
CA ALA A 342 -1.72 -7.44 -9.19
C ALA A 342 -0.42 -7.29 -8.38
N PHE A 343 0.53 -6.50 -8.88
CA PHE A 343 1.75 -6.21 -8.13
C PHE A 343 1.45 -5.50 -6.82
N SER A 344 0.54 -4.52 -6.77
CA SER A 344 0.17 -3.79 -5.56
C SER A 344 -0.44 -4.73 -4.51
N LEU A 345 -1.30 -5.66 -4.92
CA LEU A 345 -1.92 -6.67 -4.05
C LEU A 345 -0.94 -7.77 -3.58
N GLY A 346 0.25 -7.82 -4.17
CA GLY A 346 1.26 -8.84 -3.90
C GLY A 346 0.95 -10.19 -4.54
N ALA A 347 0.05 -10.23 -5.51
CA ALA A 347 -0.23 -11.41 -6.33
C ALA A 347 0.85 -11.55 -7.41
N VAL A 348 1.13 -12.78 -7.84
CA VAL A 348 2.03 -13.02 -8.98
C VAL A 348 1.28 -12.68 -10.27
N PRO A 349 1.66 -11.63 -11.01
CA PRO A 349 1.01 -11.35 -12.28
C PRO A 349 1.48 -12.34 -13.35
N VAL A 350 0.52 -12.81 -14.13
CA VAL A 350 0.72 -13.51 -15.39
C VAL A 350 0.24 -12.53 -16.48
N PRO A 351 1.12 -11.67 -17.01
CA PRO A 351 0.76 -10.68 -18.01
C PRO A 351 0.45 -11.31 -19.36
N GLU A 352 -0.41 -10.65 -20.12
CA GLU A 352 -0.72 -10.99 -21.50
C GLU A 352 0.50 -10.74 -22.39
N GLU A 353 0.79 -11.66 -23.32
CA GLU A 353 1.95 -11.49 -24.20
C GLU A 353 1.63 -10.61 -25.41
N TRP A 354 0.99 -9.46 -25.19
CA TRP A 354 0.81 -8.40 -26.18
C TRP A 354 2.16 -7.70 -26.44
N TYR A 355 2.41 -7.24 -27.67
CA TYR A 355 3.72 -6.68 -28.07
C TYR A 355 4.24 -5.60 -27.11
N CYS A 356 3.37 -4.77 -26.54
CA CYS A 356 3.73 -3.73 -25.60
C CYS A 356 4.13 -4.30 -24.22
N GLN A 357 3.40 -5.29 -23.70
CA GLN A 357 3.69 -5.93 -22.41
C GLN A 357 4.96 -6.79 -22.43
N ARG A 358 5.33 -7.36 -23.58
CA ARG A 358 6.56 -8.18 -23.67
C ARG A 358 7.83 -7.41 -23.29
N ASP A 359 7.96 -6.16 -23.73
CA ASP A 359 9.14 -5.35 -23.41
C ASP A 359 9.20 -4.98 -21.94
N ILE A 360 8.06 -4.61 -21.37
CA ILE A 360 7.87 -4.34 -19.95
C ILE A 360 8.33 -5.52 -19.10
N ILE A 361 7.82 -6.72 -19.40
CA ILE A 361 8.15 -7.93 -18.66
C ILE A 361 9.60 -8.33 -18.83
N ARG A 362 10.17 -8.13 -20.01
CA ARG A 362 11.61 -8.35 -20.25
C ARG A 362 12.46 -7.42 -19.38
N GLN A 363 12.08 -6.15 -19.24
CA GLN A 363 12.78 -5.20 -18.38
C GLN A 363 12.67 -5.58 -16.91
N ILE A 364 11.45 -5.85 -16.42
CA ILE A 364 11.21 -6.35 -15.07
C ILE A 364 12.06 -7.59 -14.82
N SER A 365 12.15 -8.49 -15.81
CA SER A 365 12.99 -9.67 -15.71
C SER A 365 14.45 -9.34 -15.50
N SER A 366 14.99 -8.45 -16.32
CA SER A 366 16.41 -8.08 -16.26
C SER A 366 16.76 -7.34 -14.98
N THR A 367 15.83 -6.58 -14.39
CA THR A 367 16.12 -5.80 -13.19
C THR A 367 15.83 -6.56 -11.90
N TYR A 368 14.75 -7.32 -11.85
CA TYR A 368 14.24 -7.92 -10.61
C TYR A 368 14.27 -9.44 -10.60
N TYR A 369 14.17 -10.10 -11.75
CA TYR A 369 14.02 -11.55 -11.77
C TYR A 369 15.35 -12.27 -11.90
N GLU A 370 16.36 -11.66 -12.53
CA GLU A 370 17.68 -12.26 -12.72
C GLU A 370 18.26 -12.80 -11.40
N TYR A 371 18.73 -14.05 -11.41
CA TYR A 371 19.25 -14.78 -10.24
C TYR A 371 18.23 -15.03 -9.11
N THR A 372 16.92 -14.87 -9.37
CA THR A 372 15.85 -15.14 -8.40
C THR A 372 14.95 -16.30 -8.83
N ALA A 373 14.01 -16.69 -7.96
CA ALA A 373 12.98 -17.69 -8.29
C ALA A 373 12.09 -17.26 -9.48
N MET A 374 11.88 -15.95 -9.67
CA MET A 374 11.06 -15.42 -10.75
C MET A 374 11.73 -15.54 -12.12
N GLN A 375 13.05 -15.74 -12.20
CA GLN A 375 13.73 -15.99 -13.48
C GLN A 375 13.19 -17.25 -14.15
N LYS A 376 13.06 -18.34 -13.39
CA LYS A 376 12.55 -19.61 -13.93
C LYS A 376 11.07 -19.53 -14.27
N VAL A 377 10.29 -18.80 -13.46
CA VAL A 377 8.89 -18.51 -13.79
C VAL A 377 8.84 -17.82 -15.14
N HIS A 378 9.69 -16.81 -15.36
CA HIS A 378 9.78 -16.12 -16.63
C HIS A 378 10.18 -16.99 -17.81
N GLU A 379 11.27 -17.74 -17.66
CA GLU A 379 11.79 -18.57 -18.75
C GLU A 379 10.75 -19.60 -19.23
N ASN A 380 9.85 -20.01 -18.33
CA ASN A 380 8.83 -21.02 -18.60
C ASN A 380 7.44 -20.47 -18.95
N THR A 381 7.18 -19.17 -18.81
CA THR A 381 5.93 -18.52 -19.27
C THR A 381 6.17 -17.66 -20.51
N TRP A 382 6.77 -16.49 -20.36
CA TRP A 382 6.77 -15.43 -21.38
C TRP A 382 7.66 -15.71 -22.60
N ARG A 383 8.57 -16.69 -22.49
CA ARG A 383 9.40 -17.16 -23.61
C ARG A 383 8.86 -18.41 -24.31
N VAL A 384 7.79 -19.02 -23.79
CA VAL A 384 7.28 -20.30 -24.28
C VAL A 384 5.78 -20.18 -24.53
N MET A 385 5.36 -20.02 -25.78
CA MET A 385 3.94 -19.81 -26.09
C MET A 385 3.13 -21.12 -26.17
N ASP A 386 3.75 -22.23 -26.57
CA ASP A 386 3.00 -23.39 -27.07
C ASP A 386 3.09 -24.63 -26.17
N SER A 387 3.46 -24.49 -24.89
CA SER A 387 3.70 -25.64 -24.01
C SER A 387 3.02 -25.52 -22.65
N VAL A 388 1.88 -26.20 -22.49
CA VAL A 388 1.20 -26.36 -21.19
C VAL A 388 2.14 -26.91 -20.10
N ASP A 389 3.08 -27.80 -20.45
CA ASP A 389 4.07 -28.35 -19.52
C ASP A 389 4.96 -27.26 -18.93
N ARG A 390 5.49 -26.37 -19.76
CA ARG A 390 6.36 -25.27 -19.31
C ARG A 390 5.59 -24.30 -18.43
N TRP A 391 4.36 -23.96 -18.78
CA TRP A 391 3.51 -23.11 -17.95
C TRP A 391 3.19 -23.78 -16.60
N ALA A 392 2.99 -25.09 -16.57
CA ALA A 392 2.84 -25.84 -15.32
C ALA A 392 4.13 -25.82 -14.49
N GLU A 393 5.31 -25.99 -15.11
CA GLU A 393 6.60 -25.86 -14.42
C GLU A 393 6.74 -24.49 -13.74
N ALA A 394 6.30 -23.41 -14.40
CA ALA A 394 6.32 -22.07 -13.81
C ALA A 394 5.42 -21.98 -12.57
N GLY A 395 4.19 -22.51 -12.64
CA GLY A 395 3.30 -22.61 -11.47
C GLY A 395 3.92 -23.43 -10.33
N GLU A 396 4.56 -24.55 -10.63
CA GLU A 396 5.28 -25.33 -9.62
C GLU A 396 6.45 -24.56 -8.99
N GLN A 397 7.18 -23.75 -9.75
CA GLN A 397 8.22 -22.88 -9.20
C GLN A 397 7.64 -21.86 -8.22
N ILE A 398 6.50 -21.22 -8.58
CA ILE A 398 5.80 -20.30 -7.67
C ILE A 398 5.47 -21.00 -6.36
N ARG A 399 4.89 -22.21 -6.42
CA ARG A 399 4.55 -22.99 -5.23
C ARG A 399 5.77 -23.36 -4.39
N ARG A 400 6.80 -23.93 -5.00
CA ARG A 400 7.99 -24.44 -4.31
C ARG A 400 8.88 -23.33 -3.74
N ARG A 401 8.81 -22.12 -4.31
CA ARG A 401 9.66 -20.97 -3.97
C ARG A 401 8.85 -19.75 -3.52
N ARG A 402 7.68 -19.97 -2.93
CA ARG A 402 6.71 -18.91 -2.57
C ARG A 402 7.34 -17.73 -1.82
N SER A 403 8.14 -17.99 -0.78
CA SER A 403 8.82 -16.93 -0.02
C SER A 403 9.84 -16.15 -0.85
N SER A 404 10.55 -16.80 -1.78
CA SER A 404 11.47 -16.12 -2.71
C SER A 404 10.70 -15.27 -3.72
N VAL A 405 9.55 -15.74 -4.20
CA VAL A 405 8.68 -14.98 -5.11
C VAL A 405 8.09 -13.76 -4.41
N GLU A 406 7.56 -13.93 -3.19
CA GLU A 406 7.05 -12.84 -2.36
C GLU A 406 8.12 -11.77 -2.07
N SER A 407 9.38 -12.18 -1.88
CA SER A 407 10.50 -11.25 -1.72
C SER A 407 10.74 -10.39 -2.96
N VAL A 408 10.66 -10.97 -4.16
CA VAL A 408 10.84 -10.25 -5.43
C VAL A 408 9.70 -9.26 -5.63
N ILE A 409 8.45 -9.68 -5.36
CA ILE A 409 7.28 -8.81 -5.43
C ILE A 409 7.39 -7.65 -4.44
N THR A 410 7.81 -7.92 -3.19
CA THR A 410 8.02 -6.88 -2.17
C THR A 410 9.08 -5.87 -2.64
N LYS A 411 10.20 -6.34 -3.17
CA LYS A 411 11.26 -5.49 -3.75
C LYS A 411 10.68 -4.60 -4.85
N PHE A 412 9.94 -5.20 -5.78
CA PHE A 412 9.29 -4.47 -6.88
C PHE A 412 8.34 -3.38 -6.38
N GLN A 413 7.45 -3.70 -5.44
CA GLN A 413 6.50 -2.74 -4.84
C GLN A 413 7.19 -1.57 -4.12
N GLU A 414 8.42 -1.74 -3.64
CA GLU A 414 9.16 -0.73 -2.89
C GLU A 414 10.07 0.12 -3.77
N GLU A 415 10.70 -0.47 -4.79
CA GLU A 415 11.65 0.21 -5.67
C GLU A 415 10.97 0.91 -6.85
N ALA A 416 9.91 0.34 -7.41
CA ALA A 416 9.30 0.81 -8.66
C ALA A 416 8.02 1.64 -8.43
N ASN A 417 7.90 2.43 -7.36
CA ASN A 417 6.66 3.17 -7.06
C ASN A 417 6.57 4.51 -7.83
N LEU A 418 5.58 4.63 -8.72
CA LEU A 418 5.28 5.82 -9.53
C LEU A 418 5.08 7.07 -8.69
N TYR A 419 4.35 6.99 -7.56
CA TYR A 419 4.07 8.19 -6.76
C TYR A 419 5.37 8.79 -6.22
N ASN A 420 6.34 7.95 -5.83
CA ASN A 420 7.65 8.41 -5.38
C ASN A 420 8.47 9.00 -6.54
N ALA A 421 8.45 8.34 -7.70
CA ALA A 421 9.13 8.83 -8.90
C ALA A 421 8.56 10.18 -9.37
N LEU A 422 7.23 10.31 -9.38
CA LEU A 422 6.51 11.52 -9.73
C LEU A 422 6.77 12.63 -8.71
N ASP A 423 6.75 12.31 -7.42
CA ASP A 423 7.04 13.28 -6.36
C ASP A 423 8.46 13.85 -6.49
N TYR A 424 9.46 12.97 -6.63
CA TYR A 424 10.85 13.35 -6.84
C TYR A 424 11.03 14.18 -8.12
N ARG A 425 10.43 13.76 -9.24
CA ARG A 425 10.58 14.47 -10.51
C ARG A 425 9.97 15.87 -10.45
N LEU A 426 8.78 15.99 -9.85
CA LEU A 426 8.15 17.28 -9.63
C LEU A 426 8.98 18.18 -8.71
N ASN A 427 9.63 17.63 -7.69
CA ASN A 427 10.52 18.41 -6.83
C ASN A 427 11.75 18.92 -7.60
N LEU A 428 12.36 18.10 -8.45
CA LEU A 428 13.49 18.55 -9.28
C LEU A 428 13.13 19.72 -10.22
N GLU A 429 11.89 19.75 -10.72
CA GLU A 429 11.43 20.79 -11.65
C GLU A 429 10.96 22.07 -10.94
N PHE A 430 10.22 21.94 -9.83
CA PHE A 430 9.52 23.07 -9.21
C PHE A 430 10.01 23.43 -7.80
N ASP A 431 10.60 22.48 -7.07
CA ASP A 431 11.05 22.65 -5.68
C ASP A 431 12.53 22.22 -5.53
N LYS A 432 13.38 22.53 -6.53
CA LYS A 432 14.76 22.02 -6.62
C LYS A 432 15.59 22.27 -5.35
N PRO A 433 15.60 23.48 -4.75
CA PRO A 433 16.34 23.71 -3.51
C PRO A 433 15.89 22.80 -2.36
N LYS A 434 14.58 22.56 -2.24
CA LYS A 434 14.02 21.64 -1.24
C LYS A 434 14.49 20.22 -1.48
N GLN A 435 14.51 19.75 -2.73
CA GLN A 435 15.03 18.41 -3.04
C GLN A 435 16.52 18.30 -2.72
N GLU A 436 17.32 19.31 -3.07
CA GLU A 436 18.75 19.34 -2.72
C GLU A 436 18.97 19.32 -1.20
N ASP A 437 18.13 19.99 -0.43
CA ASP A 437 18.20 19.98 1.04
C ASP A 437 17.82 18.62 1.62
N ILE A 438 16.81 17.94 1.04
CA ILE A 438 16.45 16.56 1.38
C ILE A 438 17.59 15.60 1.04
N ASP A 439 18.20 15.72 -0.13
CA ASP A 439 19.32 14.87 -0.55
C ASP A 439 20.52 15.04 0.39
N LYS A 440 20.89 16.29 0.71
CA LYS A 440 21.95 16.60 1.69
C LYS A 440 21.62 16.07 3.07
N TYR A 441 20.38 16.26 3.53
CA TYR A 441 19.91 15.73 4.81
C TYR A 441 20.02 14.21 4.87
N ASN A 442 19.52 13.51 3.85
CA ASN A 442 19.53 12.06 3.77
C ASN A 442 20.96 11.50 3.78
N GLN A 443 21.88 12.12 3.03
CA GLN A 443 23.30 11.78 3.08
C GLN A 443 23.90 11.99 4.47
N SER A 444 23.62 13.13 5.10
CA SER A 444 24.14 13.46 6.43
C SER A 444 23.56 12.57 7.52
N PHE A 445 22.30 12.16 7.39
CA PHE A 445 21.63 11.20 8.26
C PHE A 445 22.32 9.83 8.19
N ILE A 446 22.56 9.32 6.98
CA ILE A 446 23.26 8.05 6.74
C ILE A 446 24.69 8.10 7.30
N GLU A 447 25.41 9.20 7.09
CA GLU A 447 26.77 9.35 7.63
C GLU A 447 26.76 9.42 9.16
N THR A 448 25.77 10.10 9.76
CA THR A 448 25.61 10.15 11.21
C THR A 448 25.35 8.75 11.80
N LEU A 449 24.56 7.91 11.11
CA LEU A 449 24.39 6.50 11.49
C LEU A 449 25.70 5.69 11.39
N LYS A 450 26.45 5.83 10.29
CA LYS A 450 27.76 5.17 10.11
C LYS A 450 28.80 5.60 11.14
N VAL A 451 28.88 6.89 11.46
CA VAL A 451 29.77 7.39 12.51
C VAL A 451 29.32 6.86 13.87
N GLY A 452 28.00 6.77 14.08
CA GLY A 452 27.40 6.11 15.22
C GLY A 452 27.78 4.63 15.33
N GLN A 453 28.07 3.95 14.23
CA GLN A 453 28.49 2.54 14.17
C GLN A 453 29.96 2.33 14.60
N LYS A 454 30.89 3.21 14.21
CA LYS A 454 32.34 3.08 14.43
C LYS A 454 32.71 2.88 15.92
N GLY A 455 33.54 1.86 16.20
CA GLY A 455 34.11 1.61 17.54
C GLY A 455 33.16 0.92 18.54
N ARG A 456 32.03 0.37 18.07
CA ARG A 456 31.06 -0.36 18.91
C ARG A 456 31.35 -1.86 18.95
N LYS A 457 30.92 -2.54 20.03
CA LYS A 457 31.01 -4.00 20.17
C LYS A 457 30.20 -4.69 19.06
N ASN A 458 30.63 -5.88 18.61
CA ASN A 458 30.06 -6.63 17.48
C ASN A 458 28.52 -6.62 17.40
N ASP A 459 27.80 -6.86 18.49
CA ASP A 459 26.32 -6.85 18.48
C ASP A 459 25.73 -5.48 18.12
N LYS A 460 26.31 -4.41 18.64
CA LYS A 460 25.84 -3.05 18.39
C LYS A 460 26.34 -2.51 17.06
N ASP A 461 27.47 -3.01 16.57
CA ASP A 461 27.94 -2.77 15.21
C ASP A 461 26.97 -3.35 14.17
N ASN A 462 26.60 -4.63 14.33
CA ASN A 462 25.63 -5.30 13.46
C ASN A 462 24.25 -4.61 13.44
N ALA A 463 23.71 -4.23 14.60
CA ALA A 463 22.42 -3.54 14.68
C ALA A 463 22.43 -2.19 13.93
N PHE A 464 23.53 -1.44 14.03
CA PHE A 464 23.71 -0.17 13.33
C PHE A 464 23.98 -0.35 11.83
N TYR A 465 24.66 -1.43 11.44
CA TYR A 465 24.81 -1.81 10.05
C TYR A 465 23.44 -2.04 9.39
N ILE A 466 22.57 -2.85 10.02
CA ILE A 466 21.20 -3.10 9.54
C ILE A 466 20.43 -1.78 9.36
N ALA A 467 20.43 -0.92 10.38
CA ALA A 467 19.75 0.38 10.32
C ALA A 467 20.30 1.29 9.20
N THR A 468 21.62 1.26 8.98
CA THR A 468 22.27 2.06 7.93
C THR A 468 21.92 1.56 6.54
N GLU A 469 21.86 0.24 6.33
CA GLU A 469 21.49 -0.34 5.04
C GLU A 469 20.01 -0.08 4.71
N ILE A 470 19.11 -0.15 5.70
CA ILE A 470 17.70 0.28 5.53
C ILE A 470 17.63 1.77 5.16
N ALA A 471 18.42 2.63 5.81
CA ALA A 471 18.47 4.06 5.50
C ALA A 471 18.96 4.33 4.06
N ARG A 472 20.00 3.63 3.61
CA ARG A 472 20.50 3.74 2.22
C ARG A 472 19.46 3.26 1.21
N TYR A 473 18.76 2.18 1.54
CA TYR A 473 17.70 1.65 0.70
C TYR A 473 16.59 2.70 0.49
N TYR A 474 16.08 3.30 1.58
CA TYR A 474 15.05 4.34 1.46
C TYR A 474 15.55 5.62 0.78
N ALA A 475 16.76 6.11 1.07
CA ALA A 475 17.30 7.27 0.37
C ALA A 475 17.48 7.03 -1.13
N LYS A 476 17.77 5.79 -1.53
CA LYS A 476 17.87 5.41 -2.94
C LYS A 476 16.51 5.34 -3.61
N TRP A 477 15.49 4.73 -3.00
CA TRP A 477 14.23 4.41 -3.71
C TRP A 477 13.06 5.33 -3.36
N GLN A 478 13.23 6.18 -2.35
CA GLN A 478 12.28 7.18 -1.90
C GLN A 478 13.01 8.52 -1.67
N PRO A 479 13.72 9.04 -2.69
CA PRO A 479 14.65 10.16 -2.54
C PRO A 479 13.96 11.47 -2.15
N SER A 480 12.67 11.63 -2.45
CA SER A 480 11.89 12.81 -2.08
C SER A 480 11.45 12.82 -0.61
N GLU A 481 11.67 11.74 0.13
CA GLU A 481 11.32 11.65 1.54
C GLU A 481 12.54 11.84 2.45
N PRO A 482 12.46 12.70 3.49
CA PRO A 482 13.51 12.78 4.50
C PRO A 482 13.52 11.51 5.36
N LEU A 483 14.71 10.95 5.57
CA LEU A 483 14.92 9.77 6.42
C LEU A 483 14.56 10.05 7.88
N THR A 484 13.95 9.07 8.54
CA THR A 484 13.66 9.16 9.98
C THR A 484 14.04 7.89 10.72
N MET A 485 14.41 8.04 11.99
CA MET A 485 14.72 6.89 12.84
C MET A 485 13.49 6.02 13.12
N SER A 486 12.29 6.61 13.17
CA SER A 486 11.05 5.83 13.33
C SER A 486 10.91 4.85 12.18
N LYS A 487 10.92 5.34 10.93
CA LYS A 487 10.76 4.51 9.74
C LYS A 487 11.75 3.34 9.67
N ILE A 488 13.00 3.58 10.08
CA ILE A 488 14.04 2.54 10.14
C ILE A 488 13.73 1.52 11.25
N LEU A 489 13.42 1.98 12.46
CA LEU A 489 13.08 1.11 13.59
C LEU A 489 11.80 0.31 13.34
N ASP A 490 10.80 0.93 12.72
CA ASP A 490 9.54 0.30 12.31
C ASP A 490 9.80 -0.82 11.31
N THR A 491 10.68 -0.57 10.32
CA THR A 491 11.11 -1.60 9.36
C THR A 491 11.82 -2.75 10.06
N MET A 492 12.70 -2.47 11.03
CA MET A 492 13.39 -3.50 11.81
C MET A 492 12.40 -4.30 12.68
N ASN A 493 11.50 -3.61 13.40
CA ASN A 493 10.51 -4.21 14.29
C ASN A 493 9.55 -5.14 13.52
N ALA A 494 9.11 -4.73 12.32
CA ALA A 494 8.26 -5.55 11.45
C ALA A 494 8.93 -6.87 11.02
N HIS A 495 10.27 -6.93 11.06
CA HIS A 495 11.07 -8.07 10.65
C HIS A 495 11.78 -8.78 11.81
N VAL A 496 11.39 -8.53 13.07
CA VAL A 496 11.92 -9.29 14.22
C VAL A 496 11.64 -10.78 14.04
N GLY A 497 12.69 -11.60 14.20
CA GLY A 497 12.66 -13.05 13.95
C GLY A 497 12.69 -13.43 12.47
N LYS A 498 12.75 -12.46 11.55
CA LYS A 498 12.69 -12.63 10.09
C LYS A 498 13.89 -11.97 9.42
N ARG A 499 14.08 -12.27 8.14
CA ARG A 499 15.07 -11.60 7.28
C ARG A 499 14.39 -10.52 6.45
N ILE A 500 15.10 -9.44 6.14
CA ILE A 500 14.66 -8.46 5.13
C ILE A 500 15.20 -8.92 3.77
N THR A 501 14.51 -9.86 3.13
CA THR A 501 15.03 -10.56 1.95
C THR A 501 15.10 -9.69 0.69
N HIS A 502 14.40 -8.56 0.65
CA HIS A 502 14.38 -7.64 -0.50
C HIS A 502 15.48 -6.57 -0.47
N ILE A 503 16.22 -6.40 0.64
CA ILE A 503 17.38 -5.50 0.72
C ILE A 503 18.66 -6.34 0.59
N ASP A 504 19.26 -6.33 -0.59
CA ASP A 504 20.35 -7.25 -0.95
C ASP A 504 21.51 -7.28 0.06
N SER A 505 21.93 -6.12 0.58
CA SER A 505 23.05 -5.99 1.53
C SER A 505 22.79 -6.64 2.90
N ILE A 506 21.52 -6.82 3.29
CA ILE A 506 21.12 -7.44 4.56
C ILE A 506 20.17 -8.63 4.37
N SER A 507 20.04 -9.13 3.14
CA SER A 507 19.13 -10.21 2.74
C SER A 507 19.28 -11.51 3.55
N ASN A 508 20.50 -11.78 4.03
CA ASN A 508 20.83 -12.97 4.81
C ASN A 508 20.81 -12.74 6.33
N VAL A 509 20.49 -11.54 6.80
CA VAL A 509 20.51 -11.17 8.21
C VAL A 509 19.13 -11.35 8.83
N THR A 510 19.04 -12.18 9.88
CA THR A 510 17.82 -12.30 10.69
C THR A 510 17.83 -11.21 11.77
N ILE A 511 16.83 -10.34 11.75
CA ILE A 511 16.71 -9.25 12.72
C ILE A 511 16.25 -9.80 14.07
N LYS A 512 16.98 -9.44 15.12
CA LYS A 512 16.66 -9.82 16.50
C LYS A 512 16.00 -8.64 17.21
N GLU A 513 15.18 -8.94 18.21
CA GLU A 513 14.58 -7.93 19.10
C GLU A 513 15.67 -7.04 19.74
N LYS A 514 16.78 -7.66 20.15
CA LYS A 514 17.97 -6.96 20.66
C LYS A 514 18.56 -5.97 19.65
N ASP A 515 18.50 -6.22 18.34
CA ASP A 515 19.03 -5.29 17.34
C ASP A 515 18.20 -3.99 17.32
N CYS A 516 16.87 -4.12 17.46
CA CYS A 516 15.96 -2.98 17.57
C CYS A 516 16.23 -2.18 18.85
N GLU A 517 16.37 -2.86 20.00
CA GLU A 517 16.72 -2.25 21.29
C GLU A 517 18.09 -1.55 21.30
N LEU A 518 19.05 -2.10 20.55
CA LEU A 518 20.41 -1.57 20.47
C LEU A 518 20.49 -0.29 19.64
N VAL A 519 19.55 -0.09 18.71
CA VAL A 519 19.41 1.12 17.90
C VAL A 519 18.48 2.15 18.56
N SER A 520 17.42 1.70 19.24
CA SER A 520 16.46 2.58 19.93
C SER A 520 17.08 3.37 21.09
N SER A 521 16.44 4.50 21.45
CA SER A 521 16.76 5.29 22.65
C SER A 521 16.03 4.84 23.91
N GLU A 522 14.94 4.10 23.76
CA GLU A 522 14.10 3.61 24.86
C GLU A 522 14.21 2.09 24.92
N ARG A 523 14.40 1.55 26.13
CA ARG A 523 14.23 0.11 26.36
C ARG A 523 12.76 -0.23 26.11
N SER A 524 12.51 -1.19 25.24
CA SER A 524 11.29 -2.01 25.30
C SER A 524 11.11 -2.44 26.76
N GLY A 525 9.99 -2.05 27.36
CA GLY A 525 9.66 -2.43 28.71
C GLY A 525 9.31 -3.91 28.77
N SER A 526 10.30 -4.81 28.81
CA SER A 526 10.05 -6.17 29.28
C SER A 526 9.83 -6.09 30.80
N PHE A 527 8.59 -6.32 31.21
CA PHE A 527 8.12 -6.24 32.59
C PHE A 527 8.74 -7.28 33.55
N PHE A 528 9.64 -8.16 33.09
CA PHE A 528 9.99 -9.38 33.84
C PHE A 528 11.42 -9.53 34.38
N LYS A 529 12.35 -8.57 34.23
CA LYS A 529 13.68 -8.71 34.87
C LYS A 529 14.22 -7.40 35.45
N ARG A 530 13.72 -7.01 36.62
CA ARG A 530 14.20 -5.85 37.41
C ARG A 530 15.25 -6.16 38.50
N ASN A 531 15.84 -7.35 38.53
CA ASN A 531 16.90 -7.67 39.52
C ASN A 531 18.33 -7.76 38.95
N ILE A 532 18.59 -7.23 37.75
CA ILE A 532 19.97 -7.05 37.26
C ILE A 532 20.14 -5.61 36.78
N THR A 533 20.90 -4.82 37.54
CA THR A 533 21.35 -3.47 37.19
C THR A 533 22.22 -3.49 35.93
N HIS A 534 21.59 -3.42 34.76
CA HIS A 534 22.26 -3.05 33.51
C HIS A 534 21.86 -1.64 33.10
N LYS A 535 22.86 -0.77 32.89
CA LYS A 535 22.75 0.63 32.44
C LYS A 535 21.88 0.77 31.16
N PRO A 536 21.16 1.89 30.99
CA PRO A 536 20.30 2.16 29.81
C PRO A 536 21.10 2.20 28.49
N SER A 537 20.47 1.89 27.35
CA SER A 537 21.12 1.92 26.04
C SER A 537 21.53 3.36 25.67
N ARG A 538 22.81 3.51 25.30
CA ARG A 538 23.55 4.78 25.16
C ARG A 538 23.34 5.52 23.81
N ASN A 539 22.13 5.59 23.24
CA ASN A 539 21.94 6.22 21.91
C ASN A 539 21.28 7.61 21.93
N LYS A 540 20.96 8.14 23.12
CA LYS A 540 20.36 9.47 23.27
C LYS A 540 21.15 10.57 22.53
N GLU A 541 22.48 10.55 22.60
CA GLU A 541 23.35 11.49 21.87
C GLU A 541 23.22 11.40 20.35
N LEU A 542 23.09 10.19 19.81
CA LEU A 542 22.91 9.99 18.37
C LEU A 542 21.55 10.50 17.92
N LEU A 543 20.48 10.18 18.65
CA LEU A 543 19.15 10.70 18.31
C LEU A 543 19.08 12.22 18.46
N THR A 544 19.71 12.80 19.48
CA THR A 544 19.84 14.26 19.58
C THR A 544 20.56 14.83 18.36
N LYS A 545 21.66 14.20 17.90
CA LYS A 545 22.36 14.62 16.68
C LYS A 545 21.49 14.53 15.43
N LEU A 546 20.76 13.43 15.24
CA LEU A 546 19.85 13.26 14.10
C LEU A 546 18.69 14.25 14.14
N HIS A 547 18.16 14.56 15.33
CA HIS A 547 17.13 15.58 15.50
C HIS A 547 17.68 16.99 15.23
N SER A 548 18.89 17.30 15.71
CA SER A 548 19.56 18.57 15.41
C SER A 548 19.86 18.71 13.92
N LEU A 549 20.28 17.63 13.25
CA LEU A 549 20.44 17.59 11.79
C LEU A 549 19.13 17.93 11.09
N GLN A 550 18.02 17.33 11.52
CA GLN A 550 16.70 17.60 10.94
C GLN A 550 16.30 19.07 11.13
N GLN A 551 16.53 19.63 12.32
CA GLN A 551 16.29 21.05 12.58
C GLN A 551 17.18 21.97 11.74
N GLN A 552 18.44 21.61 11.50
CA GLN A 552 19.34 22.41 10.67
C GLN A 552 18.88 22.50 9.21
N HIS A 553 18.35 21.41 8.67
CA HIS A 553 17.94 21.33 7.26
C HIS A 553 16.51 21.83 7.02
N PHE A 554 15.61 21.73 8.02
CA PHE A 554 14.18 21.98 7.81
C PHE A 554 13.54 22.99 8.77
N ALA A 555 14.30 23.63 9.67
CA ALA A 555 13.74 24.70 10.51
C ALA A 555 13.48 25.96 9.68
N SER A 556 12.20 26.33 9.61
CA SER A 556 11.71 27.62 9.10
C SER A 556 12.26 28.78 9.94
N GLY A 557 12.71 29.84 9.26
CA GLY A 557 13.51 30.91 9.85
C GLY A 557 12.81 31.76 10.93
N SER A 558 13.57 32.09 11.97
CA SER A 558 13.77 33.46 12.46
C SER A 558 14.91 33.43 13.51
N VAL A 559 16.10 33.87 13.10
CA VAL A 559 17.14 34.28 14.04
C VAL A 559 16.73 35.65 14.57
N GLU A 560 16.16 35.70 15.77
CA GLU A 560 16.31 36.86 16.63
C GLU A 560 16.77 36.42 18.02
N THR A 561 17.91 37.00 18.37
CA THR A 561 18.73 36.87 19.57
C THR A 561 17.95 37.02 20.86
N GLY A 562 18.22 36.15 21.83
CA GLY A 562 17.62 36.20 23.17
C GLY A 562 17.89 34.91 23.94
N THR A 563 19.15 34.69 24.26
CA THR A 563 19.70 33.51 24.93
C THR A 563 19.26 33.45 26.41
N GLN A 564 19.05 32.23 26.91
CA GLN A 564 18.84 31.79 28.30
C GLN A 564 17.43 31.64 28.92
N GLU A 565 16.39 32.39 28.54
CA GLU A 565 15.02 32.12 29.07
C GLU A 565 14.23 31.07 28.27
N LYS A 566 14.64 30.81 27.02
CA LYS A 566 13.94 29.87 26.12
C LYS A 566 14.15 28.38 26.45
N SER A 567 15.10 28.01 27.32
CA SER A 567 15.40 26.59 27.63
C SER A 567 14.31 25.91 28.46
N THR A 568 13.64 26.64 29.35
CA THR A 568 12.54 26.14 30.18
C THR A 568 11.23 26.11 29.39
N ILE A 569 10.98 27.15 28.58
CA ILE A 569 9.80 27.25 27.71
C ILE A 569 9.85 26.24 26.56
N LEU A 570 11.03 25.93 25.99
CA LEU A 570 11.16 24.86 24.97
C LEU A 570 10.98 23.47 25.56
N LYS A 571 11.38 23.21 26.81
CA LYS A 571 11.09 21.92 27.46
C LYS A 571 9.60 21.74 27.72
N GLU A 572 8.88 22.80 28.10
CA GLU A 572 7.42 22.77 28.22
C GLU A 572 6.72 22.68 26.85
N LYS A 573 7.22 23.36 25.81
CA LYS A 573 6.67 23.24 24.45
C LYS A 573 7.01 21.90 23.77
N LEU A 574 8.10 21.22 24.14
CA LEU A 574 8.46 19.90 23.58
C LEU A 574 7.61 18.76 24.15
N SER A 575 7.04 18.90 25.35
CA SER A 575 5.98 17.99 25.80
C SER A 575 4.67 18.17 25.03
N ASP A 576 4.44 19.35 24.45
CA ASP A 576 3.25 19.67 23.63
C ASP A 576 3.42 19.28 22.15
N ILE A 577 4.62 18.88 21.72
CA ILE A 577 4.93 18.53 20.31
C ILE A 577 4.74 17.03 20.02
N ARG A 578 4.57 16.17 21.04
CA ARG A 578 4.42 14.72 20.83
C ARG A 578 3.01 14.28 20.42
N HIS A 579 1.98 15.08 20.69
CA HIS A 579 0.59 14.79 20.32
C HIS A 579 -0.13 16.10 19.96
N PRO A 580 -1.05 16.12 18.97
CA PRO A 580 -1.91 17.28 18.73
C PRO A 580 -2.69 17.65 20.00
N ALA A 581 -3.13 18.91 20.10
CA ALA A 581 -3.94 19.35 21.24
C ALA A 581 -5.20 18.48 21.37
N LEU A 582 -5.47 17.96 22.58
CA LEU A 582 -6.67 17.17 22.86
C LEU A 582 -7.91 17.94 22.43
N THR A 583 -8.75 17.27 21.65
CA THR A 583 -10.08 17.75 21.25
C THR A 583 -11.15 17.16 22.17
N GLU A 584 -12.37 17.69 22.07
CA GLU A 584 -13.52 17.13 22.79
C GLU A 584 -13.88 15.73 22.28
N ASP A 585 -13.66 15.47 20.99
CA ASP A 585 -13.79 14.14 20.39
C ASP A 585 -12.79 13.13 20.98
N ASP A 586 -11.55 13.56 21.27
CA ASP A 586 -10.57 12.69 21.92
C ASP A 586 -11.00 12.33 23.34
N LEU A 587 -11.61 13.25 24.10
CA LEU A 587 -12.18 12.94 25.40
C LEU A 587 -13.31 11.91 25.30
N HIS A 588 -14.21 12.08 24.30
CA HIS A 588 -15.31 11.16 24.06
C HIS A 588 -14.81 9.75 23.69
N LEU A 589 -13.80 9.67 22.82
CA LEU A 589 -13.19 8.40 22.42
C LEU A 589 -12.47 7.72 23.58
N ALA A 590 -11.75 8.48 24.41
CA ALA A 590 -11.11 7.97 25.62
C ALA A 590 -12.14 7.44 26.63
N VAL A 591 -13.27 8.14 26.82
CA VAL A 591 -14.40 7.67 27.63
C VAL A 591 -14.92 6.35 27.11
N LYS A 592 -15.20 6.25 25.80
CA LYS A 592 -15.74 5.05 25.15
C LYS A 592 -14.81 3.85 25.33
N TYR A 593 -13.51 4.04 25.23
CA TYR A 593 -12.52 3.00 25.52
C TYR A 593 -12.56 2.54 26.98
N LEU A 594 -12.49 3.48 27.92
CA LEU A 594 -12.45 3.17 29.35
C LEU A 594 -13.73 2.50 29.84
N ALA A 595 -14.89 2.91 29.32
CA ALA A 595 -16.18 2.30 29.62
C ALA A 595 -16.30 0.85 29.10
N GLY A 596 -15.54 0.50 28.06
CA GLY A 596 -15.49 -0.86 27.51
C GLY A 596 -14.56 -1.84 28.24
N LEU A 597 -13.83 -1.39 29.27
CA LEU A 597 -12.91 -2.23 30.04
C LEU A 597 -13.59 -2.86 31.26
N ASP A 598 -13.20 -4.09 31.60
CA ASP A 598 -13.48 -4.64 32.92
C ASP A 598 -12.73 -3.86 34.02
N ILE A 599 -13.26 -3.88 35.26
CA ILE A 599 -12.77 -3.01 36.35
C ILE A 599 -11.31 -3.31 36.74
N ASP A 600 -10.87 -4.56 36.60
CA ASP A 600 -9.50 -4.98 36.92
C ASP A 600 -8.51 -4.39 35.91
N LYS A 601 -8.80 -4.51 34.61
CA LYS A 601 -8.00 -3.88 33.55
C LYS A 601 -8.09 -2.37 33.59
N LEU A 602 -9.26 -1.82 33.91
CA LEU A 602 -9.42 -0.37 34.08
C LEU A 602 -8.47 0.13 35.17
N GLY A 603 -8.50 -0.52 36.34
CA GLY A 603 -7.60 -0.23 37.47
C GLY A 603 -6.13 -0.29 37.09
N GLU A 604 -5.71 -1.33 36.36
CA GLU A 604 -4.35 -1.46 35.83
C GLU A 604 -3.97 -0.28 34.90
N LYS A 605 -4.84 0.05 33.93
CA LYS A 605 -4.58 1.07 32.91
C LYS A 605 -4.48 2.49 33.48
N VAL A 606 -5.28 2.79 34.51
CA VAL A 606 -5.27 4.11 35.16
C VAL A 606 -4.29 4.16 36.34
N GLY A 607 -3.64 3.03 36.65
CA GLY A 607 -2.63 2.93 37.68
C GLY A 607 -3.17 2.91 39.12
N PHE A 608 -4.43 2.51 39.30
CA PHE A 608 -5.07 2.33 40.60
C PHE A 608 -4.42 1.17 41.38
N GLY A 609 -4.16 1.34 42.68
CA GLY A 609 -3.47 0.34 43.52
C GLY A 609 -1.95 0.31 43.37
N HIS A 610 -1.40 0.85 42.27
CA HIS A 610 0.04 0.83 41.95
C HIS A 610 0.70 2.21 41.98
N THR A 611 0.06 3.23 41.40
CA THR A 611 0.58 4.60 41.31
C THR A 611 -0.29 5.60 42.06
N GLN A 612 -1.60 5.33 42.10
CA GLN A 612 -2.61 6.09 42.82
C GLN A 612 -3.34 5.14 43.77
N TYR A 613 -3.64 5.57 44.99
CA TYR A 613 -4.28 4.74 46.02
C TYR A 613 -3.53 3.42 46.29
N VAL A 614 -2.21 3.51 46.51
CA VAL A 614 -1.31 2.34 46.67
C VAL A 614 -1.81 1.38 47.74
N GLY A 615 -1.91 0.10 47.39
CA GLY A 615 -2.37 -0.96 48.30
C GLY A 615 -3.89 -1.11 48.43
N LYS A 616 -4.67 -0.28 47.74
CA LYS A 616 -6.13 -0.45 47.59
C LYS A 616 -6.43 -1.30 46.34
N THR A 617 -7.49 -2.09 46.39
CA THR A 617 -7.99 -2.89 45.27
C THR A 617 -9.43 -2.51 44.94
N LEU A 618 -9.75 -2.46 43.66
CA LEU A 618 -11.13 -2.37 43.19
C LEU A 618 -11.72 -3.79 43.14
N ASN A 619 -13.00 -3.93 43.44
CA ASN A 619 -13.73 -5.16 43.21
C ASN A 619 -14.75 -4.93 42.08
N THR A 620 -15.49 -5.98 41.69
CA THR A 620 -16.45 -5.94 40.58
C THR A 620 -17.67 -5.05 40.81
N SER A 621 -17.88 -4.48 42.00
CA SER A 621 -18.97 -3.52 42.23
C SER A 621 -18.62 -2.09 41.79
N TYR A 622 -17.35 -1.81 41.48
CA TYR A 622 -16.90 -0.51 40.98
C TYR A 622 -17.01 -0.41 39.46
N HIS A 623 -17.31 0.79 38.98
CA HIS A 623 -17.41 1.12 37.55
C HIS A 623 -16.90 2.55 37.27
N PHE A 624 -16.56 2.80 36.01
CA PHE A 624 -16.20 4.12 35.51
C PHE A 624 -17.46 4.97 35.31
N VAL A 625 -17.49 6.15 35.91
CA VAL A 625 -18.49 7.17 35.60
C VAL A 625 -18.05 7.82 34.30
N GLU A 626 -18.84 7.70 33.23
CA GLU A 626 -18.55 7.96 31.80
C GLU A 626 -18.04 9.39 31.42
N LYS A 627 -17.37 10.10 32.32
CA LYS A 627 -16.86 11.45 32.06
C LYS A 627 -15.41 11.58 32.49
N ILE A 628 -14.60 12.09 31.57
CA ILE A 628 -13.28 12.65 31.84
C ILE A 628 -13.46 14.16 32.04
N THR A 629 -13.10 14.67 33.21
CA THR A 629 -13.26 16.10 33.55
C THR A 629 -11.90 16.79 33.63
N PRO A 630 -11.70 17.96 33.00
CA PRO A 630 -10.46 18.72 33.15
C PRO A 630 -10.23 19.15 34.60
N CYS A 631 -8.99 19.13 35.08
CA CYS A 631 -8.67 19.53 36.46
C CYS A 631 -8.49 21.05 36.61
N GLU A 632 -8.26 21.77 35.50
CA GLU A 632 -8.02 23.22 35.49
C GLU A 632 -9.17 23.93 34.75
N ASP A 633 -9.59 25.09 35.26
CA ASP A 633 -10.59 25.96 34.63
C ASP A 633 -9.97 26.71 33.44
N LYS A 634 -9.62 25.93 32.41
CA LYS A 634 -8.97 26.34 31.17
C LYS A 634 -9.57 25.55 30.00
N PRO A 635 -9.41 26.02 28.74
CA PRO A 635 -9.77 25.23 27.57
C PRO A 635 -9.14 23.83 27.58
N ILE A 636 -9.81 22.81 27.03
CA ILE A 636 -9.34 21.40 27.00
C ILE A 636 -7.90 21.28 26.45
N LYS A 637 -7.62 22.03 25.38
CA LYS A 637 -6.30 22.11 24.73
C LYS A 637 -5.16 22.54 25.67
N GLU A 638 -5.46 23.23 26.76
CA GLU A 638 -4.50 23.78 27.72
C GLU A 638 -4.42 22.97 29.02
N ASN A 639 -5.30 21.97 29.20
CA ASN A 639 -5.33 21.13 30.40
C ASN A 639 -4.24 20.05 30.37
N LYS A 640 -3.42 19.99 31.42
CA LYS A 640 -2.35 18.98 31.58
C LYS A 640 -2.82 17.74 32.34
N LYS A 641 -3.92 17.84 33.08
CA LYS A 641 -4.46 16.77 33.94
C LYS A 641 -5.97 16.70 33.79
N PHE A 642 -6.47 15.47 33.85
CA PHE A 642 -7.88 15.17 33.82
C PHE A 642 -8.23 14.23 34.97
N THR A 643 -9.50 14.16 35.33
CA THR A 643 -9.99 13.26 36.37
C THR A 643 -11.09 12.39 35.82
N ILE A 644 -11.02 11.11 36.18
CA ILE A 644 -12.13 10.17 36.07
C ILE A 644 -12.62 9.81 37.46
N THR A 645 -13.90 9.47 37.56
CA THR A 645 -14.47 8.94 38.79
C THR A 645 -14.72 7.45 38.66
N LEU A 646 -14.34 6.70 39.69
CA LEU A 646 -14.77 5.32 39.91
C LEU A 646 -15.75 5.29 41.08
N GLU A 647 -16.94 4.75 40.85
CA GLU A 647 -18.01 4.62 41.85
C GLU A 647 -18.41 3.16 42.02
N SER A 648 -18.81 2.78 43.24
CA SER A 648 -19.41 1.48 43.53
C SER A 648 -20.93 1.57 43.46
N ASN A 649 -21.58 0.44 43.21
CA ASN A 649 -23.05 0.33 43.27
C ASN A 649 -23.64 0.54 44.68
N TYR A 650 -22.80 0.66 45.72
CA TYR A 650 -23.21 0.87 47.10
C TYR A 650 -22.80 2.26 47.60
N SER A 651 -23.76 3.05 48.07
CA SER A 651 -23.55 4.44 48.52
C SER A 651 -22.66 4.59 49.76
N THR A 652 -22.34 3.49 50.45
CA THR A 652 -21.43 3.46 51.61
C THR A 652 -19.97 3.28 51.23
N ASP A 653 -19.69 2.89 49.99
CA ASP A 653 -18.35 2.63 49.49
C ASP A 653 -17.65 3.92 49.05
N GLU A 654 -16.33 3.97 49.24
CA GLU A 654 -15.52 5.15 48.95
C GLU A 654 -15.47 5.43 47.43
N ARG A 655 -15.87 6.64 47.02
CA ARG A 655 -15.72 7.12 45.63
C ARG A 655 -14.26 7.50 45.38
N TYR A 656 -13.69 7.04 44.27
CA TYR A 656 -12.30 7.36 43.91
C TYR A 656 -12.24 8.31 42.72
N ASN A 657 -11.41 9.35 42.83
CA ASN A 657 -11.11 10.28 41.74
C ASN A 657 -9.69 10.03 41.26
N VAL A 658 -9.57 9.38 40.11
CA VAL A 658 -8.27 8.99 39.54
C VAL A 658 -7.82 10.09 38.58
N THR A 659 -6.61 10.60 38.81
CA THR A 659 -6.01 11.62 37.95
C THR A 659 -5.35 10.94 36.75
N LEU A 660 -5.69 11.40 35.55
CA LEU A 660 -5.08 11.00 34.29
C LEU A 660 -4.18 12.12 33.78
N SER A 661 -3.00 11.77 33.25
CA SER A 661 -2.21 12.70 32.46
C SER A 661 -2.85 12.93 31.09
N ARG A 662 -2.53 14.05 30.46
CA ARG A 662 -2.94 14.35 29.08
C ARG A 662 -2.56 13.22 28.11
N GLU A 663 -1.37 12.65 28.29
CA GLU A 663 -0.85 11.56 27.47
C GLU A 663 -1.67 10.27 27.63
N GLN A 664 -2.14 9.97 28.85
CA GLN A 664 -3.01 8.81 29.08
C GLN A 664 -4.35 8.96 28.39
N VAL A 665 -4.95 10.16 28.44
CA VAL A 665 -6.21 10.46 27.76
C VAL A 665 -6.05 10.30 26.24
N TYR A 666 -4.95 10.80 25.68
CA TYR A 666 -4.63 10.62 24.27
C TYR A 666 -4.44 9.14 23.92
N GLU A 667 -3.69 8.37 24.73
CA GLU A 667 -3.49 6.93 24.53
C GLU A 667 -4.81 6.15 24.52
N PHE A 668 -5.76 6.51 25.39
CA PHE A 668 -7.08 5.88 25.42
C PHE A 668 -7.94 6.24 24.22
N ALA A 669 -7.94 7.51 23.80
CA ALA A 669 -8.60 7.95 22.57
C ALA A 669 -8.06 7.20 21.35
N GLU A 670 -6.74 7.04 21.28
CA GLU A 670 -6.08 6.36 20.17
C GLU A 670 -6.40 4.86 20.13
N LYS A 671 -6.52 4.20 21.29
CA LYS A 671 -6.96 2.80 21.36
C LYS A 671 -8.41 2.63 20.91
N GLN A 672 -9.29 3.59 21.20
CA GLN A 672 -10.66 3.56 20.68
C GLN A 672 -10.69 3.70 19.15
N LYS A 673 -9.92 4.63 18.59
CA LYS A 673 -9.78 4.78 17.13
C LYS A 673 -9.19 3.53 16.49
N GLU A 674 -8.24 2.86 17.14
CA GLU A 674 -7.72 1.57 16.67
C GLU A 674 -8.81 0.48 16.65
N LEU A 675 -9.66 0.40 17.68
CA LEU A 675 -10.79 -0.54 17.71
C LEU A 675 -11.81 -0.24 16.60
N GLU A 676 -12.07 1.03 16.32
CA GLU A 676 -13.01 1.46 15.29
C GLU A 676 -12.43 1.30 13.88
N ALA A 677 -11.14 1.59 13.65
CA ALA A 677 -10.48 1.35 12.36
C ALA A 677 -10.34 -0.15 12.05
N GLN A 678 -10.09 -0.99 13.07
CA GLN A 678 -10.19 -2.44 12.95
C GLN A 678 -11.62 -2.88 12.60
N SER A 679 -12.63 -2.11 13.05
CA SER A 679 -14.01 -2.35 12.68
C SER A 679 -14.37 -1.93 11.24
N THR A 680 -13.66 -0.96 10.65
CA THR A 680 -13.85 -0.54 9.25
C THR A 680 -13.52 -1.65 8.25
N TYR A 681 -12.59 -2.53 8.59
CA TYR A 681 -12.31 -3.77 7.85
C TYR A 681 -13.10 -4.96 8.40
N SER A 682 -14.03 -4.75 9.32
CA SER A 682 -14.95 -5.72 9.91
C SER A 682 -16.43 -5.38 9.73
N CYS A 683 -16.75 -4.47 8.81
CA CYS A 683 -18.11 -4.24 8.36
C CYS A 683 -18.42 -5.13 7.16
#